data_AF-A0A7J7PMK8-F1
#
_entry.id   AF-A0A7J7PMK8-F1
#
_cell.length_a   1.000
_cell.length_b   1.000
_cell.length_c   1.000
_cell.angle_alpha   90.00
_cell.angle_beta   90.00
_cell.angle_gamma   90.00
#
_symmetry.space_group_name_H-M   'P 1'
#
loop_
_entity.id
_entity.type
_entity.pdbx_description
1 polymer ?
#
loop_
_entity_poly.entity_id
_entity_poly.type
_entity_poly.pdbx_seq_one_letter_code
_entity_poly.pdbx_strand_id
1 'polypeptide(L)'
;MVKGVELKRPTRLLATGFYFRGNLGDELYPLILERIFGSANIECRCTDTLVAIPSDTDAILVGGGDVVNPWFMDKVAALIAAFVGPVYLVSAGIPYGKADLRYLLMFDHVFLRTEADCKMARSVLGHGAVTRCRDMAWALMPPPLPPPPPPPRRGRRVALTLAQPYFAKNACAEALKLEVVALVTALAKQSEVVMLLPFNTHRPNHAECDLYINQEVCERAGLPNVVCIEEDQGIASPEAMLELFGRLDLLVAMRLHSVIFAMMQRVPFVCMYTTRKVANLLKDAGAEHRGYKLPVDERSRPTSLDSARVLRMIGELAEQPAPALAPDIDWQLVADMACERKCRPDRVRGRTALLASLDQVVARCRALTTNYTGMSEQQFEAWLMGKACITRIIDEQAVSLLEACRLVCYAATDSTTSPCLWGLRENCQREGFCLRDALAYIHHDHVTKTLEAMRSSSHHCANSASCSRPAPRHVVDLTRQDLHEFAGTHRAGWPYVVKGLLTFDAAAAASASGEAHVVVDTYVDRTFHWGHDALLLEGNIPYARPWMGFVHHTFTTDHGPYNCTALFAKPAFLKSLPSCRCLIAMSQYLADDLRCALDAAGFPRVGVEVLLHPTEPVDGKFSMQRLLSNPRPKLVQVGSWLRSSYALYKMPQPEHSDIRLQKCILKTKESTNYLKPPAVEAALQRMLEESLAVRDKNFPKAYNFYVRELIEHLREEEQSVQLLERLSNDDYDGLLTENVVFLRLIDCSACNTIIETIVRAGVIICNRHPAAAEYLEPNAATDGPYPGFYDTLEEAAAIAGSTQRLAACHAYISRLDTSRLSMHAFLSGFEAILDRHL
;
A
#
# COMPACT_ATOMS: atom_id res chain seq x y z
N MET A 1 36.64 -15.56 -12.54
CA MET A 1 35.94 -16.20 -11.40
C MET A 1 35.21 -15.14 -10.60
N VAL A 2 33.91 -15.33 -10.37
CA VAL A 2 33.18 -14.56 -9.35
C VAL A 2 33.76 -14.97 -8.01
N LYS A 3 34.32 -14.01 -7.26
CA LYS A 3 34.74 -14.27 -5.87
C LYS A 3 33.48 -14.55 -5.06
N GLY A 4 33.53 -15.58 -4.20
CA GLY A 4 32.46 -15.81 -3.23
C GLY A 4 32.23 -14.54 -2.41
N VAL A 5 30.99 -14.28 -2.03
CA VAL A 5 30.64 -13.14 -1.17
C VAL A 5 30.88 -13.50 0.29
N GLU A 6 31.38 -12.55 1.05
CA GLU A 6 31.54 -12.72 2.49
C GLU A 6 30.22 -12.34 3.17
N LEU A 7 29.58 -13.31 3.81
CA LEU A 7 28.38 -13.06 4.60
C LEU A 7 28.81 -12.38 5.91
N LYS A 8 28.17 -11.25 6.26
CA LYS A 8 28.46 -10.50 7.50
C LYS A 8 28.21 -11.31 8.78
N ARG A 9 27.47 -12.43 8.67
CA ARG A 9 27.15 -13.38 9.76
C ARG A 9 26.72 -14.73 9.17
N PRO A 10 26.63 -15.81 9.96
CA PRO A 10 26.00 -17.05 9.52
C PRO A 10 24.57 -16.78 9.05
N THR A 11 24.22 -17.17 7.83
CA THR A 11 22.90 -16.94 7.22
C THR A 11 22.58 -18.10 6.30
N ARG A 12 21.41 -18.71 6.47
CA ARG A 12 20.89 -19.81 5.67
C ARG A 12 19.88 -19.29 4.65
N LEU A 13 20.20 -19.42 3.37
CA LEU A 13 19.40 -18.95 2.26
C LEU A 13 18.61 -20.11 1.63
N LEU A 14 17.35 -19.88 1.31
CA LEU A 14 16.57 -20.77 0.43
C LEU A 14 16.39 -20.10 -0.92
N ALA A 15 16.93 -20.71 -1.98
CA ALA A 15 16.63 -20.33 -3.34
C ALA A 15 15.54 -21.22 -3.93
N THR A 16 14.48 -20.61 -4.46
CA THR A 16 13.39 -21.32 -5.13
C THR A 16 13.10 -20.71 -6.50
N GLY A 17 12.82 -21.58 -7.46
CA GLY A 17 12.62 -21.20 -8.86
C GLY A 17 12.18 -22.38 -9.71
N PHE A 18 12.14 -22.14 -11.01
CA PHE A 18 11.79 -23.17 -12.00
C PHE A 18 13.02 -23.96 -12.47
N TYR A 19 13.77 -24.55 -11.52
CA TYR A 19 15.00 -25.32 -11.77
C TYR A 19 14.78 -26.84 -11.62
N PHE A 20 15.78 -27.66 -11.96
CA PHE A 20 15.78 -29.13 -11.89
C PHE A 20 14.75 -29.80 -12.81
N ARG A 21 14.60 -29.25 -14.01
CA ARG A 21 13.66 -29.70 -15.04
C ARG A 21 14.35 -29.95 -16.37
N GLY A 22 15.68 -30.00 -16.43
CA GLY A 22 16.43 -30.32 -17.65
C GLY A 22 16.46 -29.17 -18.66
N ASN A 23 16.17 -27.94 -18.24
CA ASN A 23 16.42 -26.74 -19.03
C ASN A 23 17.75 -26.14 -18.60
N LEU A 24 18.79 -26.34 -19.40
CA LEU A 24 20.16 -25.91 -19.14
C LEU A 24 20.27 -24.41 -18.80
N GLY A 25 19.38 -23.60 -19.38
CA GLY A 25 19.28 -22.18 -19.09
C GLY A 25 18.75 -21.87 -17.67
N ASP A 26 17.91 -22.72 -17.11
CA ASP A 26 17.41 -22.56 -15.75
C ASP A 26 18.31 -23.33 -14.76
N GLU A 27 18.90 -24.46 -15.14
CA GLU A 27 19.85 -25.24 -14.31
C GLU A 27 21.13 -24.46 -13.93
N LEU A 28 21.49 -23.40 -14.67
CA LEU A 28 22.60 -22.53 -14.30
C LEU A 28 22.37 -21.81 -12.97
N TYR A 29 21.12 -21.64 -12.55
CA TYR A 29 20.80 -20.80 -11.41
C TYR A 29 21.29 -21.40 -10.08
N PRO A 30 20.90 -22.64 -9.71
CA PRO A 30 21.43 -23.30 -8.52
C PRO A 30 22.96 -23.31 -8.47
N LEU A 31 23.60 -23.64 -9.60
CA LEU A 31 25.06 -23.74 -9.72
C LEU A 31 25.77 -22.42 -9.40
N ILE A 32 25.26 -21.30 -9.91
CA ILE A 32 25.85 -19.98 -9.70
C ILE A 32 25.58 -19.49 -8.27
N LEU A 33 24.38 -19.70 -7.74
CA LEU A 33 24.03 -19.33 -6.37
C LEU A 33 24.89 -20.07 -5.35
N GLU A 34 25.10 -21.37 -5.53
CA GLU A 34 26.00 -22.16 -4.70
C GLU A 34 27.46 -21.69 -4.76
N ARG A 35 27.94 -21.22 -5.92
CA ARG A 35 29.29 -20.64 -6.04
C ARG A 35 29.43 -19.29 -5.36
N ILE A 36 28.39 -18.46 -5.41
CA ILE A 36 28.39 -17.11 -4.83
C ILE A 36 28.34 -17.21 -3.31
N PHE A 37 27.34 -17.93 -2.78
CA PHE A 37 27.04 -17.96 -1.34
C PHE A 37 27.71 -19.12 -0.60
N GLY A 38 28.20 -20.13 -1.32
CA GLY A 38 28.74 -21.38 -0.78
C GLY A 38 27.63 -22.39 -0.44
N SER A 39 27.80 -23.65 -0.83
CA SER A 39 26.80 -24.72 -0.65
C SER A 39 26.42 -25.00 0.82
N ALA A 40 27.20 -24.53 1.79
CA ALA A 40 26.86 -24.61 3.21
C ALA A 40 25.82 -23.56 3.64
N ASN A 41 25.71 -22.45 2.90
CA ASN A 41 24.88 -21.30 3.26
C ASN A 41 23.61 -21.19 2.42
N ILE A 42 23.49 -21.92 1.30
CA ILE A 42 22.32 -21.86 0.42
C ILE A 42 21.80 -23.24 0.07
N GLU A 43 20.48 -23.37 0.07
CA GLU A 43 19.75 -24.54 -0.42
C GLU A 43 18.88 -24.15 -1.61
N CYS A 44 19.05 -24.83 -2.75
CA CYS A 44 18.26 -24.60 -3.95
C CYS A 44 17.19 -25.68 -4.12
N ARG A 45 15.92 -25.28 -4.30
CA ARG A 45 14.78 -26.21 -4.50
C ARG A 45 13.90 -25.76 -5.67
N CYS A 46 13.27 -26.72 -6.35
CA CYS A 46 12.22 -26.40 -7.32
C CYS A 46 10.96 -25.95 -6.58
N THR A 47 10.30 -24.87 -7.02
CA THR A 47 9.08 -24.39 -6.37
C THR A 47 7.96 -25.43 -6.35
N ASP A 48 7.87 -26.28 -7.39
CA ASP A 48 6.82 -27.29 -7.49
C ASP A 48 7.02 -28.50 -6.56
N THR A 49 8.22 -28.71 -6.03
CA THR A 49 8.53 -29.79 -5.09
C THR A 49 8.67 -29.31 -3.65
N LEU A 50 8.67 -27.99 -3.44
CA LEU A 50 8.77 -27.38 -2.12
C LEU A 50 7.39 -27.37 -1.44
N VAL A 51 7.25 -28.15 -0.36
CA VAL A 51 5.99 -28.25 0.40
C VAL A 51 5.93 -27.22 1.53
N ALA A 52 7.08 -26.97 2.18
CA ALA A 52 7.22 -26.02 3.28
C ALA A 52 8.64 -25.42 3.27
N ILE A 53 8.79 -24.24 3.86
CA ILE A 53 10.08 -23.58 4.02
C ILE A 53 10.80 -24.20 5.24
N PRO A 54 12.08 -24.60 5.10
CA PRO A 54 12.87 -25.11 6.23
C PRO A 54 12.92 -24.10 7.39
N SER A 55 12.78 -24.59 8.62
CA SER A 55 12.68 -23.74 9.82
C SER A 55 13.93 -22.93 10.14
N ASP A 56 15.08 -23.33 9.60
CA ASP A 56 16.37 -22.67 9.73
C ASP A 56 16.63 -21.63 8.62
N THR A 57 15.68 -21.38 7.73
CA THR A 57 15.84 -20.41 6.63
C THR A 57 15.79 -18.98 7.17
N ASP A 58 16.84 -18.19 6.89
CA ASP A 58 16.90 -16.76 7.23
C ASP A 58 16.33 -15.85 6.14
N ALA A 59 16.52 -16.21 4.85
CA ALA A 59 16.05 -15.40 3.73
C ALA A 59 15.71 -16.25 2.49
N ILE A 60 14.82 -15.75 1.64
CA ILE A 60 14.36 -16.45 0.43
C ILE A 60 14.74 -15.68 -0.83
N LEU A 61 15.38 -16.38 -1.76
CA LEU A 61 15.64 -15.90 -3.11
C LEU A 61 14.66 -16.60 -4.06
N VAL A 62 13.76 -15.84 -4.66
CA VAL A 62 12.85 -16.33 -5.70
C VAL A 62 13.41 -15.87 -7.04
N GLY A 63 13.56 -16.75 -8.01
CA GLY A 63 14.17 -16.29 -9.26
C GLY A 63 14.22 -17.32 -10.36
N GLY A 64 14.87 -16.94 -11.45
CA GLY A 64 15.05 -17.77 -12.64
C GLY A 64 13.83 -17.80 -13.56
N GLY A 65 14.01 -17.37 -14.80
CA GLY A 65 12.98 -17.26 -15.82
C GLY A 65 12.06 -16.04 -15.70
N ASP A 66 10.94 -16.11 -16.44
CA ASP A 66 9.87 -15.13 -16.47
C ASP A 66 8.77 -15.50 -15.45
N VAL A 67 9.10 -15.41 -14.15
CA VAL A 67 8.30 -15.98 -13.06
C VAL A 67 7.15 -15.11 -12.57
N VAL A 68 7.06 -13.83 -12.98
CA VAL A 68 6.04 -12.89 -12.49
C VAL A 68 4.69 -13.12 -13.21
N ASN A 69 4.04 -14.25 -12.90
CA ASN A 69 2.73 -14.64 -13.42
C ASN A 69 1.92 -15.41 -12.36
N PRO A 70 0.57 -15.45 -12.43
CA PRO A 70 -0.25 -16.10 -11.41
C PRO A 70 0.08 -17.56 -11.14
N TRP A 71 0.29 -18.35 -12.20
CA TRP A 71 0.56 -19.79 -12.07
C TRP A 71 1.78 -20.09 -11.19
N PHE A 72 2.82 -19.27 -11.26
CA PHE A 72 4.01 -19.42 -10.45
C PHE A 72 3.90 -18.68 -9.11
N MET A 73 3.48 -17.41 -9.14
CA MET A 73 3.53 -16.53 -7.96
C MET A 73 2.48 -16.87 -6.91
N ASP A 74 1.34 -17.47 -7.27
CA ASP A 74 0.36 -17.95 -6.28
C ASP A 74 0.97 -19.04 -5.38
N LYS A 75 1.82 -19.91 -5.94
CA LYS A 75 2.53 -20.95 -5.18
C LYS A 75 3.56 -20.34 -4.24
N VAL A 76 4.32 -19.36 -4.75
CA VAL A 76 5.29 -18.62 -3.93
C VAL A 76 4.58 -17.88 -2.81
N ALA A 77 3.45 -17.24 -3.08
CA ALA A 77 2.65 -16.51 -2.09
C ALA A 77 2.16 -17.43 -0.97
N ALA A 78 1.66 -18.62 -1.33
CA ALA A 78 1.26 -19.63 -0.36
C ALA A 78 2.44 -20.11 0.50
N LEU A 79 3.60 -20.36 -0.11
CA LEU A 79 4.81 -20.81 0.60
C LEU A 79 5.29 -19.76 1.61
N ILE A 80 5.40 -18.50 1.20
CA ILE A 80 5.95 -17.44 2.07
C ILE A 80 4.94 -16.87 3.06
N ALA A 81 3.67 -17.27 3.02
CA ALA A 81 2.61 -16.71 3.87
C ALA A 81 2.90 -16.82 5.37
N ALA A 82 3.55 -17.91 5.79
CA ALA A 82 3.95 -18.15 7.17
C ALA A 82 5.45 -17.87 7.45
N PHE A 83 6.20 -17.43 6.44
CA PHE A 83 7.64 -17.19 6.57
C PHE A 83 7.93 -15.81 7.13
N VAL A 84 8.85 -15.76 8.09
CA VAL A 84 9.29 -14.53 8.75
C VAL A 84 10.75 -14.27 8.40
N GLY A 85 10.96 -13.48 7.34
CA GLY A 85 12.28 -13.11 6.84
C GLY A 85 12.16 -12.37 5.50
N PRO A 86 13.27 -11.82 4.97
CA PRO A 86 13.25 -11.11 3.70
C PRO A 86 13.06 -12.06 2.50
N VAL A 87 12.35 -11.57 1.49
CA VAL A 87 12.10 -12.28 0.23
C VAL A 87 12.52 -11.40 -0.94
N TYR A 88 13.41 -11.92 -1.78
CA TYR A 88 13.98 -11.18 -2.92
C TYR A 88 13.61 -11.84 -4.24
N LEU A 89 13.25 -11.04 -5.24
CA LEU A 89 13.14 -11.52 -6.61
C LEU A 89 14.49 -11.33 -7.29
N VAL A 90 15.21 -12.40 -7.63
CA VAL A 90 16.58 -12.31 -8.15
C VAL A 90 16.67 -12.76 -9.60
N SER A 91 17.25 -11.90 -10.45
CA SER A 91 17.48 -12.17 -11.86
C SER A 91 16.23 -12.73 -12.55
N ALA A 92 15.08 -12.07 -12.39
CA ALA A 92 13.81 -12.48 -13.00
C ALA A 92 13.41 -11.60 -14.19
N GLY A 93 12.61 -12.16 -15.10
CA GLY A 93 11.91 -11.43 -16.16
C GLY A 93 10.41 -11.32 -15.88
N ILE A 94 9.73 -10.37 -16.54
CA ILE A 94 8.28 -10.17 -16.45
C ILE A 94 7.62 -10.62 -17.78
N PRO A 95 6.75 -11.65 -17.78
CA PRO A 95 6.16 -12.19 -19.00
C PRO A 95 5.13 -11.26 -19.67
N TYR A 96 4.79 -11.52 -20.93
CA TYR A 96 3.80 -10.75 -21.70
C TYR A 96 2.37 -11.29 -21.50
N GLY A 97 1.38 -10.39 -21.37
CA GLY A 97 -0.06 -10.70 -21.38
C GLY A 97 -0.62 -11.47 -20.18
N LYS A 98 0.22 -12.21 -19.45
CA LYS A 98 -0.13 -12.97 -18.24
C LYS A 98 0.56 -12.44 -16.97
N ALA A 99 1.33 -11.36 -17.08
CA ALA A 99 1.98 -10.77 -15.93
C ALA A 99 0.97 -9.99 -15.07
N ASP A 100 1.08 -10.21 -13.77
CA ASP A 100 0.41 -9.39 -12.77
C ASP A 100 1.48 -8.72 -11.91
N LEU A 101 1.64 -7.42 -12.08
CA LEU A 101 2.67 -6.66 -11.39
C LEU A 101 2.40 -6.56 -9.88
N ARG A 102 1.20 -6.90 -9.40
CA ARG A 102 0.87 -6.91 -7.97
C ARG A 102 1.74 -7.90 -7.20
N TYR A 103 2.14 -9.02 -7.81
CA TYR A 103 3.05 -9.98 -7.17
C TYR A 103 4.41 -9.39 -6.80
N LEU A 104 4.82 -8.27 -7.44
CA LEU A 104 6.04 -7.58 -7.05
C LEU A 104 5.99 -7.08 -5.60
N LEU A 105 4.80 -6.77 -5.08
CA LEU A 105 4.57 -6.36 -3.69
C LEU A 105 4.94 -7.44 -2.66
N MET A 106 5.13 -8.69 -3.09
CA MET A 106 5.59 -9.77 -2.21
C MET A 106 7.06 -9.64 -1.85
N PHE A 107 7.85 -8.94 -2.67
CA PHE A 107 9.30 -8.86 -2.52
C PHE A 107 9.73 -7.60 -1.78
N ASP A 108 10.78 -7.72 -0.98
CA ASP A 108 11.39 -6.60 -0.29
C ASP A 108 12.34 -5.83 -1.21
N HIS A 109 12.88 -6.51 -2.22
CA HIS A 109 13.63 -5.92 -3.32
C HIS A 109 13.53 -6.81 -4.56
N VAL A 110 13.54 -6.21 -5.75
CA VAL A 110 13.55 -6.96 -7.02
C VAL A 110 14.76 -6.60 -7.87
N PHE A 111 15.44 -7.63 -8.36
CA PHE A 111 16.57 -7.58 -9.27
C PHE A 111 16.10 -8.10 -10.62
N LEU A 112 15.89 -7.19 -11.57
CA LEU A 112 15.24 -7.50 -12.85
C LEU A 112 16.21 -7.36 -14.03
N ARG A 113 16.06 -8.27 -15.01
CA ARG A 113 17.01 -8.48 -16.12
C ARG A 113 17.13 -7.32 -17.10
N THR A 114 16.04 -6.57 -17.28
CA THR A 114 15.93 -5.62 -18.39
C THR A 114 15.45 -4.25 -17.92
N GLU A 115 15.87 -3.18 -18.60
CA GLU A 115 15.45 -1.82 -18.24
C GLU A 115 13.92 -1.66 -18.39
N ALA A 116 13.33 -2.32 -19.39
CA ALA A 116 11.89 -2.34 -19.58
C ALA A 116 11.14 -2.96 -18.38
N ASP A 117 11.68 -4.05 -17.82
CA ASP A 117 11.08 -4.69 -16.64
C ASP A 117 11.29 -3.86 -15.38
N CYS A 118 12.47 -3.25 -15.23
CA CYS A 118 12.74 -2.30 -14.15
C CYS A 118 11.78 -1.11 -14.19
N LYS A 119 11.51 -0.54 -15.38
CA LYS A 119 10.55 0.55 -15.53
C LYS A 119 9.14 0.14 -15.11
N MET A 120 8.70 -1.07 -15.46
CA MET A 120 7.41 -1.60 -15.01
C MET A 120 7.40 -1.81 -13.49
N ALA A 121 8.45 -2.40 -12.92
CA ALA A 121 8.51 -2.65 -11.48
C ALA A 121 8.61 -1.36 -10.65
N ARG A 122 9.34 -0.34 -11.12
CA ARG A 122 9.41 0.97 -10.47
C ARG A 122 8.05 1.66 -10.40
N SER A 123 7.14 1.38 -11.33
CA SER A 123 5.76 1.89 -11.28
C SER A 123 4.90 1.28 -10.16
N VAL A 124 5.39 0.23 -9.49
CA VAL A 124 4.72 -0.47 -8.39
C VAL A 124 5.50 -0.34 -7.07
N LEU A 125 6.81 -0.55 -7.11
CA LEU A 125 7.67 -0.61 -5.92
C LEU A 125 8.41 0.68 -5.60
N GLY A 126 8.39 1.66 -6.52
CA GLY A 126 9.25 2.85 -6.45
C GLY A 126 10.71 2.56 -6.82
N HIS A 127 11.54 3.61 -6.82
CA HIS A 127 12.94 3.50 -7.29
C HIS A 127 13.86 2.74 -6.32
N GLY A 128 13.63 2.86 -5.01
CA GLY A 128 14.53 2.30 -3.99
C GLY A 128 14.50 0.77 -3.84
N ALA A 129 13.44 0.11 -4.34
CA ALA A 129 13.22 -1.32 -4.20
C ALA A 129 13.42 -2.11 -5.52
N VAL A 130 13.98 -1.47 -6.55
CA VAL A 130 14.19 -2.05 -7.88
C VAL A 130 15.62 -1.80 -8.34
N THR A 131 16.40 -2.87 -8.43
CA THR A 131 17.74 -2.84 -9.03
C THR A 131 17.68 -3.50 -10.40
N ARG A 132 18.23 -2.83 -11.41
CA ARG A 132 18.52 -3.49 -12.67
C ARG A 132 19.72 -4.40 -12.44
N CYS A 133 19.56 -5.67 -12.79
CA CYS A 133 20.64 -6.64 -12.78
C CYS A 133 20.64 -7.31 -14.16
N ARG A 134 21.78 -7.81 -14.64
CA ARG A 134 21.75 -8.66 -15.84
C ARG A 134 21.26 -10.05 -15.51
N ASP A 135 21.11 -10.88 -16.54
CA ASP A 135 20.83 -12.29 -16.34
C ASP A 135 21.95 -12.96 -15.52
N MET A 136 21.59 -13.85 -14.61
CA MET A 136 22.56 -14.53 -13.75
C MET A 136 23.57 -15.38 -14.55
N ALA A 137 23.23 -15.79 -15.77
CA ALA A 137 24.17 -16.45 -16.69
C ALA A 137 25.49 -15.68 -16.88
N TRP A 138 25.50 -14.35 -16.73
CA TRP A 138 26.74 -13.55 -16.84
C TRP A 138 27.74 -13.80 -15.70
N ALA A 139 27.31 -14.43 -14.59
CA ALA A 139 28.18 -14.82 -13.50
C ALA A 139 28.98 -16.11 -13.77
N LEU A 140 28.71 -16.83 -14.88
CA LEU A 140 29.48 -18.00 -15.33
C LEU A 140 30.92 -17.68 -15.81
N MET A 141 31.43 -16.44 -15.64
CA MET A 141 32.67 -15.88 -16.21
C MET A 141 33.67 -16.92 -16.76
N PRO A 142 33.94 -16.93 -18.08
CA PRO A 142 34.82 -17.91 -18.69
C PRO A 142 36.29 -17.76 -18.22
N PRO A 143 37.14 -18.78 -18.40
CA PRO A 143 38.60 -18.62 -18.35
C PRO A 143 39.05 -17.48 -19.30
N PRO A 144 40.26 -16.92 -19.12
CA PRO A 144 40.77 -15.84 -19.98
C PRO A 144 40.63 -16.23 -21.46
N LEU A 145 40.28 -15.24 -22.30
CA LEU A 145 40.07 -15.41 -23.74
C LEU A 145 41.13 -16.34 -24.35
N PRO A 146 40.73 -17.34 -25.16
CA PRO A 146 41.70 -18.14 -25.89
C PRO A 146 42.57 -17.22 -26.77
N PRO A 147 43.83 -17.61 -27.04
CA PRO A 147 44.70 -16.86 -27.95
C PRO A 147 44.00 -16.61 -29.29
N PRO A 148 44.41 -15.55 -30.03
CA PRO A 148 43.80 -15.18 -31.32
C PRO A 148 43.68 -16.40 -32.24
N PRO A 149 42.62 -16.46 -33.07
CA PRO A 149 42.27 -17.66 -33.79
C PRO A 149 43.46 -18.18 -34.62
N PRO A 150 43.69 -19.50 -34.65
CA PRO A 150 44.65 -20.07 -35.57
C PRO A 150 44.27 -19.71 -37.02
N PRO A 151 45.22 -19.72 -37.97
CA PRO A 151 44.98 -19.37 -39.37
C PRO A 151 43.77 -20.13 -39.95
N PRO A 152 43.11 -19.58 -40.98
CA PRO A 152 41.77 -19.98 -41.40
C PRO A 152 41.66 -21.49 -41.62
N ARG A 153 40.78 -22.12 -40.85
CA ARG A 153 40.35 -23.50 -41.10
C ARG A 153 39.51 -23.54 -42.36
N ARG A 154 39.59 -24.65 -43.12
CA ARG A 154 38.74 -24.89 -44.29
C ARG A 154 37.30 -25.18 -43.83
N GLY A 155 36.50 -24.15 -43.57
CA GLY A 155 35.06 -24.23 -43.27
C GLY A 155 34.66 -23.69 -41.89
N ARG A 156 33.45 -23.13 -41.76
CA ARG A 156 32.89 -22.59 -40.50
C ARG A 156 32.21 -23.66 -39.65
N ARG A 157 32.26 -23.55 -38.33
CA ARG A 157 31.50 -24.35 -37.36
C ARG A 157 30.29 -23.54 -36.90
N VAL A 158 29.10 -23.95 -37.32
CA VAL A 158 27.85 -23.23 -37.08
C VAL A 158 27.00 -23.99 -36.08
N ALA A 159 26.36 -23.30 -35.14
CA ALA A 159 25.37 -23.90 -34.26
C ALA A 159 23.96 -23.34 -34.50
N LEU A 160 22.95 -24.18 -34.34
CA LEU A 160 21.55 -23.77 -34.23
C LEU A 160 20.97 -24.26 -32.90
N THR A 161 20.31 -23.36 -32.16
CA THR A 161 19.56 -23.73 -30.95
C THR A 161 18.08 -23.50 -31.22
N LEU A 162 17.36 -24.58 -31.53
CA LEU A 162 15.93 -24.54 -31.81
C LEU A 162 15.12 -24.56 -30.51
N ALA A 163 13.86 -24.12 -30.57
CA ALA A 163 12.94 -24.13 -29.43
C ALA A 163 11.73 -25.00 -29.74
N GLN A 164 11.67 -26.22 -29.19
CA GLN A 164 10.55 -27.15 -29.38
C GLN A 164 9.15 -26.54 -29.15
N PRO A 165 8.94 -25.60 -28.20
CA PRO A 165 7.64 -24.94 -28.02
C PRO A 165 7.12 -24.18 -29.25
N TYR A 166 7.99 -23.85 -30.22
CA TYR A 166 7.58 -23.19 -31.46
C TYR A 166 6.87 -24.16 -32.41
N PHE A 167 7.10 -25.47 -32.26
CA PHE A 167 6.60 -26.52 -33.14
C PHE A 167 5.53 -27.37 -32.46
N ALA A 168 5.67 -27.60 -31.16
CA ALA A 168 4.71 -28.40 -30.40
C ALA A 168 3.32 -27.77 -30.40
N LYS A 169 2.30 -28.57 -30.79
CA LYS A 169 0.90 -28.13 -30.86
C LYS A 169 0.71 -26.85 -31.69
N ASN A 170 1.53 -26.64 -32.73
CA ASN A 170 1.41 -25.51 -33.65
C ASN A 170 0.84 -25.96 -35.00
N ALA A 171 -0.22 -25.31 -35.46
CA ALA A 171 -0.85 -25.62 -36.76
C ALA A 171 0.09 -25.34 -37.95
N CYS A 172 1.03 -24.40 -37.79
CA CYS A 172 2.01 -24.04 -38.80
C CYS A 172 3.33 -24.81 -38.66
N ALA A 173 3.41 -25.82 -37.78
CA ALA A 173 4.67 -26.50 -37.44
C ALA A 173 5.39 -27.08 -38.66
N GLU A 174 4.69 -27.77 -39.56
CA GLU A 174 5.33 -28.39 -40.72
C GLU A 174 5.94 -27.37 -41.68
N ALA A 175 5.24 -26.27 -41.97
CA ALA A 175 5.78 -25.20 -42.80
C ALA A 175 7.04 -24.58 -42.16
N LEU A 176 7.01 -24.34 -40.85
CA LEU A 176 8.17 -23.83 -40.12
C LEU A 176 9.36 -24.81 -40.15
N LYS A 177 9.11 -26.11 -39.96
CA LYS A 177 10.15 -27.14 -40.04
C LYS A 177 10.82 -27.15 -41.41
N LEU A 178 10.05 -27.06 -42.49
CA LEU A 178 10.60 -27.00 -43.85
C LEU A 178 11.53 -25.80 -44.06
N GLU A 179 11.15 -24.63 -43.55
CA GLU A 179 11.99 -23.42 -43.60
C GLU A 179 13.27 -23.57 -42.74
N VAL A 180 13.18 -24.20 -41.56
CA VAL A 180 14.37 -24.51 -40.74
C VAL A 180 15.29 -25.50 -41.46
N VAL A 181 14.75 -26.55 -42.08
CA VAL A 181 15.54 -27.52 -42.87
C VAL A 181 16.20 -26.84 -44.06
N ALA A 182 15.51 -25.93 -44.77
CA ALA A 182 16.09 -25.15 -45.85
C ALA A 182 17.25 -24.26 -45.36
N LEU A 183 17.08 -23.59 -44.21
CA LEU A 183 18.12 -22.80 -43.56
C LEU A 183 19.35 -23.66 -43.20
N VAL A 184 19.14 -24.79 -42.52
CA VAL A 184 20.21 -25.73 -42.13
C VAL A 184 20.95 -26.27 -43.34
N THR A 185 20.22 -26.67 -44.39
CA THR A 185 20.79 -27.19 -45.64
C THR A 185 21.65 -26.14 -46.34
N ALA A 186 21.21 -24.88 -46.36
CA ALA A 186 21.98 -23.78 -46.95
C ALA A 186 23.26 -23.50 -46.16
N LEU A 187 23.20 -23.50 -44.82
CA LEU A 187 24.37 -23.30 -43.96
C LEU A 187 25.37 -24.47 -44.08
N ALA A 188 24.89 -25.70 -44.15
CA ALA A 188 25.73 -26.90 -44.25
C ALA A 188 26.59 -26.91 -45.52
N LYS A 189 26.14 -26.30 -46.62
CA LYS A 189 26.94 -26.19 -47.86
C LYS A 189 28.19 -25.31 -47.73
N GLN A 190 28.25 -24.46 -46.71
CA GLN A 190 29.32 -23.48 -46.49
C GLN A 190 30.06 -23.69 -45.16
N SER A 191 29.76 -24.78 -44.46
CA SER A 191 30.22 -25.04 -43.10
C SER A 191 30.94 -26.38 -43.02
N GLU A 192 31.99 -26.44 -42.21
CA GLU A 192 32.63 -27.71 -41.83
C GLU A 192 31.63 -28.60 -41.09
N VAL A 193 30.85 -28.00 -40.19
CA VAL A 193 29.82 -28.69 -39.40
C VAL A 193 28.71 -27.73 -39.01
N VAL A 194 27.48 -28.22 -38.99
CA VAL A 194 26.30 -27.56 -38.44
C VAL A 194 25.79 -28.37 -37.26
N MET A 195 25.88 -27.80 -36.05
CA MET A 195 25.53 -28.46 -34.79
C MET A 195 24.14 -28.01 -34.32
N LEU A 196 23.22 -28.94 -34.12
CA LEU A 196 21.91 -28.68 -33.52
C LEU A 196 22.03 -28.91 -32.01
N LEU A 197 22.00 -27.82 -31.25
CA LEU A 197 22.29 -27.81 -29.82
C LEU A 197 20.99 -27.64 -29.00
N PRO A 198 20.62 -28.61 -28.13
CA PRO A 198 19.45 -28.50 -27.27
C PRO A 198 19.76 -27.65 -26.03
N PHE A 199 18.81 -26.80 -25.60
CA PHE A 199 18.87 -26.14 -24.28
C PHE A 199 17.90 -26.77 -23.28
N ASN A 200 16.86 -27.45 -23.75
CA ASN A 200 15.96 -28.24 -22.92
C ASN A 200 15.97 -29.70 -23.38
N THR A 201 16.38 -30.62 -22.50
CA THR A 201 16.49 -32.06 -22.79
C THR A 201 15.47 -32.90 -22.01
N HIS A 202 14.43 -32.27 -21.43
CA HIS A 202 13.45 -32.94 -20.58
C HIS A 202 12.47 -33.82 -21.37
N ARG A 203 12.93 -35.02 -21.73
CA ARG A 203 12.17 -36.00 -22.54
C ARG A 203 10.73 -36.27 -22.07
N PRO A 204 10.40 -36.32 -20.76
CA PRO A 204 9.01 -36.51 -20.32
C PRO A 204 8.03 -35.43 -20.83
N ASN A 205 8.53 -34.24 -21.17
CA ASN A 205 7.72 -33.17 -21.75
C ASN A 205 8.09 -32.91 -23.21
N HIS A 206 7.45 -33.66 -24.12
CA HIS A 206 7.63 -33.50 -25.57
C HIS A 206 7.42 -32.07 -26.07
N ALA A 207 6.58 -31.26 -25.41
CA ALA A 207 6.31 -29.90 -25.85
C ALA A 207 7.46 -28.92 -25.59
N GLU A 208 8.39 -29.26 -24.69
CA GLU A 208 9.49 -28.39 -24.26
C GLU A 208 10.88 -28.91 -24.66
N CYS A 209 11.04 -30.22 -24.90
CA CYS A 209 12.31 -30.87 -25.17
C CYS A 209 12.82 -30.61 -26.62
N ASP A 210 13.94 -29.90 -26.73
CA ASP A 210 14.56 -29.47 -28.00
C ASP A 210 15.15 -30.61 -28.81
N LEU A 211 15.42 -31.76 -28.19
CA LEU A 211 15.96 -32.94 -28.88
C LEU A 211 15.03 -33.42 -29.99
N TYR A 212 13.71 -33.34 -29.80
CA TYR A 212 12.74 -33.81 -30.80
C TYR A 212 12.84 -33.02 -32.11
N ILE A 213 12.84 -31.69 -32.03
CA ILE A 213 12.99 -30.87 -33.24
C ILE A 213 14.40 -30.98 -33.82
N ASN A 214 15.44 -31.09 -32.98
CA ASN A 214 16.81 -31.22 -33.47
C ASN A 214 17.00 -32.53 -34.26
N GLN A 215 16.53 -33.66 -33.73
CA GLN A 215 16.57 -34.96 -34.42
C GLN A 215 15.80 -34.91 -35.72
N GLU A 216 14.56 -34.39 -35.70
CA GLU A 216 13.71 -34.30 -36.89
C GLU A 216 14.32 -33.42 -37.99
N VAL A 217 14.93 -32.28 -37.63
CA VAL A 217 15.62 -31.40 -38.59
C VAL A 217 16.90 -32.05 -39.11
N CYS A 218 17.65 -32.75 -38.26
CA CYS A 218 18.87 -33.48 -38.66
C CYS A 218 18.56 -34.57 -39.69
N GLU A 219 17.54 -35.39 -39.41
CA GLU A 219 17.08 -36.47 -40.28
C GLU A 219 16.58 -35.94 -41.63
N ARG A 220 15.74 -34.88 -41.60
CA ARG A 220 15.19 -34.27 -42.82
C ARG A 220 16.26 -33.56 -43.66
N ALA A 221 17.31 -33.02 -43.04
CA ALA A 221 18.43 -32.43 -43.78
C ALA A 221 19.25 -33.50 -44.50
N GLY A 222 19.46 -34.67 -43.89
CA GLY A 222 20.11 -35.83 -44.52
C GLY A 222 21.56 -35.59 -44.96
N LEU A 223 22.25 -34.63 -44.35
CA LEU A 223 23.62 -34.25 -44.69
C LEU A 223 24.61 -34.72 -43.62
N PRO A 224 25.77 -35.29 -43.98
CA PRO A 224 26.70 -35.90 -43.03
C PRO A 224 27.41 -34.89 -42.10
N ASN A 225 27.42 -33.61 -42.48
CA ASN A 225 27.99 -32.53 -41.67
C ASN A 225 26.93 -31.75 -40.85
N VAL A 226 25.68 -32.21 -40.82
CA VAL A 226 24.65 -31.74 -39.89
C VAL A 226 24.55 -32.75 -38.76
N VAL A 227 24.79 -32.31 -37.53
CA VAL A 227 24.86 -33.19 -36.36
C VAL A 227 23.94 -32.71 -35.25
N CYS A 228 23.14 -33.62 -34.71
CA CYS A 228 22.38 -33.40 -33.48
C CYS A 228 23.27 -33.76 -32.28
N ILE A 229 23.49 -32.81 -31.37
CA ILE A 229 24.29 -33.05 -30.17
C ILE A 229 23.36 -33.47 -29.03
N GLU A 230 23.62 -34.64 -28.47
CA GLU A 230 22.91 -35.18 -27.31
C GLU A 230 23.60 -34.75 -26.00
N GLU A 231 22.90 -34.88 -24.87
CA GLU A 231 23.35 -34.38 -23.56
C GLU A 231 24.68 -34.98 -23.08
N ASP A 232 24.89 -36.27 -23.35
CA ASP A 232 26.10 -37.03 -23.01
C ASP A 232 27.31 -36.69 -23.90
N GLN A 233 27.12 -35.91 -24.96
CA GLN A 233 28.16 -35.54 -25.93
C GLN A 233 28.85 -34.21 -25.58
N GLY A 234 29.07 -33.96 -24.29
CA GLY A 234 29.86 -32.82 -23.82
C GLY A 234 29.09 -31.51 -23.63
N ILE A 235 27.77 -31.57 -23.49
CA ILE A 235 26.91 -30.41 -23.15
C ILE A 235 26.11 -30.63 -21.85
N ALA A 236 26.51 -31.61 -21.04
CA ALA A 236 25.84 -32.01 -19.79
C ALA A 236 25.83 -30.94 -18.69
N SER A 237 26.58 -29.84 -18.83
CA SER A 237 26.56 -28.72 -17.88
C SER A 237 26.57 -27.36 -18.59
N PRO A 238 26.08 -26.29 -17.93
CA PRO A 238 26.16 -24.93 -18.44
C PRO A 238 27.57 -24.50 -18.85
N GLU A 239 28.61 -24.91 -18.11
CA GLU A 239 30.02 -24.64 -18.44
C GLU A 239 30.46 -25.34 -19.71
N ALA A 240 30.14 -26.63 -19.84
CA ALA A 240 30.54 -27.41 -21.00
C ALA A 240 29.89 -26.86 -22.28
N MET A 241 28.62 -26.46 -22.20
CA MET A 241 27.91 -25.76 -23.27
C MET A 241 28.56 -24.38 -23.57
N LEU A 242 28.91 -23.60 -22.54
CA LEU A 242 29.58 -22.31 -22.73
C LEU A 242 30.98 -22.47 -23.37
N GLU A 243 31.73 -23.50 -23.02
CA GLU A 243 33.03 -23.83 -23.62
C GLU A 243 32.87 -24.22 -25.10
N LEU A 244 31.85 -25.02 -25.42
CA LEU A 244 31.51 -25.36 -26.81
C LEU A 244 31.21 -24.09 -27.62
N PHE A 245 30.48 -23.14 -27.06
CA PHE A 245 30.19 -21.86 -27.70
C PHE A 245 31.47 -21.09 -28.04
N GLY A 246 32.51 -21.14 -27.20
CA GLY A 246 33.81 -20.52 -27.48
C GLY A 246 34.56 -21.09 -28.69
N ARG A 247 34.06 -22.20 -29.27
CA ARG A 247 34.63 -22.87 -30.45
C ARG A 247 33.76 -22.73 -31.70
N LEU A 248 32.71 -21.91 -31.64
CA LEU A 248 31.78 -21.65 -32.75
C LEU A 248 32.20 -20.41 -33.54
N ASP A 249 31.95 -20.46 -34.85
CA ASP A 249 32.13 -19.30 -35.73
C ASP A 249 30.83 -18.50 -35.91
N LEU A 250 29.67 -19.15 -35.75
CA LEU A 250 28.36 -18.54 -35.94
C LEU A 250 27.27 -19.28 -35.15
N LEU A 251 26.32 -18.53 -34.60
CA LEU A 251 25.10 -19.06 -33.97
C LEU A 251 23.82 -18.57 -34.65
N VAL A 252 22.85 -19.48 -34.84
CA VAL A 252 21.44 -19.12 -35.07
C VAL A 252 20.58 -19.55 -33.87
N ALA A 253 19.99 -18.59 -33.16
CA ALA A 253 19.40 -18.80 -31.85
C ALA A 253 17.87 -18.65 -31.82
N MET A 254 17.14 -19.58 -31.17
CA MET A 254 15.73 -19.40 -30.75
C MET A 254 15.55 -19.31 -29.22
N ARG A 255 16.60 -19.53 -28.44
CA ARG A 255 16.57 -19.56 -26.96
C ARG A 255 17.30 -18.35 -26.38
N LEU A 256 16.83 -17.83 -25.23
CA LEU A 256 17.42 -16.65 -24.59
C LEU A 256 18.87 -16.90 -24.15
N HIS A 257 19.12 -18.00 -23.43
CA HIS A 257 20.44 -18.29 -22.87
C HIS A 257 21.49 -18.63 -23.95
N SER A 258 21.09 -19.09 -25.14
CA SER A 258 22.03 -19.25 -26.25
C SER A 258 22.50 -17.90 -26.80
N VAL A 259 21.63 -16.90 -26.87
CA VAL A 259 22.03 -15.52 -27.20
C VAL A 259 23.00 -14.97 -26.16
N ILE A 260 22.73 -15.19 -24.87
CA ILE A 260 23.63 -14.77 -23.78
C ILE A 260 25.00 -15.43 -23.92
N PHE A 261 25.06 -16.75 -24.14
CA PHE A 261 26.34 -17.47 -24.29
C PHE A 261 27.13 -17.00 -25.52
N ALA A 262 26.45 -16.69 -26.63
CA ALA A 262 27.11 -16.09 -27.80
C ALA A 262 27.70 -14.71 -27.48
N MET A 263 26.98 -13.86 -26.74
CA MET A 263 27.51 -12.57 -26.32
C MET A 263 28.71 -12.71 -25.36
N MET A 264 28.66 -13.68 -24.43
CA MET A 264 29.77 -13.98 -23.51
C MET A 264 31.04 -14.43 -24.24
N GLN A 265 30.90 -15.28 -25.25
CA GLN A 265 32.02 -15.82 -26.05
C GLN A 265 32.36 -14.97 -27.28
N ARG A 266 31.66 -13.85 -27.47
CA ARG A 266 31.76 -12.95 -28.64
C ARG A 266 31.48 -13.63 -30.00
N VAL A 267 30.73 -14.73 -30.00
CA VAL A 267 30.34 -15.48 -31.19
C VAL A 267 29.32 -14.67 -32.00
N PRO A 268 29.55 -14.39 -33.29
CA PRO A 268 28.56 -13.80 -34.18
C PRO A 268 27.25 -14.58 -34.16
N PHE A 269 26.11 -13.89 -34.08
CA PHE A 269 24.81 -14.56 -34.05
C PHE A 269 23.71 -13.81 -34.81
N VAL A 270 22.69 -14.59 -35.21
CA VAL A 270 21.35 -14.13 -35.60
C VAL A 270 20.33 -14.83 -34.72
N CYS A 271 19.38 -14.09 -34.15
CA CYS A 271 18.37 -14.66 -33.25
C CYS A 271 16.97 -14.59 -33.85
N MET A 272 16.28 -15.72 -33.93
CA MET A 272 14.87 -15.82 -34.32
C MET A 272 14.00 -15.92 -33.07
N TYR A 273 13.10 -14.97 -32.84
CA TYR A 273 12.37 -14.92 -31.57
C TYR A 273 10.92 -14.46 -31.70
N THR A 274 10.07 -14.93 -30.79
CA THR A 274 8.69 -14.46 -30.59
C THR A 274 8.50 -13.66 -29.30
N THR A 275 9.44 -13.79 -28.36
CA THR A 275 9.23 -13.39 -26.96
C THR A 275 9.84 -12.01 -26.63
N ARG A 276 9.22 -11.31 -25.68
CA ARG A 276 9.69 -10.01 -25.18
C ARG A 276 11.04 -10.11 -24.47
N LYS A 277 11.34 -11.22 -23.77
CA LYS A 277 12.62 -11.42 -23.08
C LYS A 277 13.83 -11.29 -24.01
N VAL A 278 13.75 -11.86 -25.21
CA VAL A 278 14.80 -11.73 -26.24
C VAL A 278 14.80 -10.32 -26.82
N ALA A 279 13.63 -9.77 -27.13
CA ALA A 279 13.51 -8.40 -27.65
C ALA A 279 14.17 -7.37 -26.71
N ASN A 280 13.90 -7.47 -25.41
CA ASN A 280 14.46 -6.61 -24.39
C ASN A 280 15.96 -6.83 -24.24
N LEU A 281 16.45 -8.07 -24.26
CA LEU A 281 17.88 -8.37 -24.22
C LEU A 281 18.62 -7.73 -25.41
N LEU A 282 18.10 -7.89 -26.64
CA LEU A 282 18.70 -7.30 -27.83
C LEU A 282 18.71 -5.77 -27.76
N LYS A 283 17.62 -5.16 -27.30
CA LYS A 283 17.52 -3.72 -27.10
C LYS A 283 18.53 -3.21 -26.07
N ASP A 284 18.60 -3.87 -24.92
CA ASP A 284 19.52 -3.51 -23.84
C ASP A 284 21.00 -3.66 -24.28
N ALA A 285 21.27 -4.51 -25.28
CA ALA A 285 22.58 -4.73 -25.87
C ALA A 285 22.89 -3.86 -27.10
N GLY A 286 21.93 -3.05 -27.60
CA GLY A 286 22.06 -2.34 -28.88
C GLY A 286 22.20 -3.25 -30.10
N ALA A 287 21.61 -4.46 -30.02
CA ALA A 287 21.77 -5.56 -30.97
C ALA A 287 20.46 -5.91 -31.70
N GLU A 288 19.49 -4.99 -31.77
CA GLU A 288 18.19 -5.25 -32.40
C GLU A 288 18.31 -5.69 -33.86
N HIS A 289 19.31 -5.17 -34.57
CA HIS A 289 19.62 -5.54 -35.96
C HIS A 289 19.99 -7.02 -36.15
N ARG A 290 20.35 -7.74 -35.07
CA ARG A 290 20.64 -9.18 -35.08
C ARG A 290 19.41 -10.05 -34.86
N GLY A 291 18.26 -9.43 -34.59
CA GLY A 291 17.01 -10.09 -34.25
C GLY A 291 16.03 -10.20 -35.43
N TYR A 292 15.56 -11.41 -35.70
CA TYR A 292 14.43 -11.68 -36.59
C TYR A 292 13.20 -12.04 -35.75
N LYS A 293 12.29 -11.07 -35.57
CA LYS A 293 11.02 -11.29 -34.87
C LYS A 293 10.07 -12.10 -35.75
N LEU A 294 9.76 -13.32 -35.33
CA LEU A 294 8.84 -14.21 -36.03
C LEU A 294 7.39 -13.67 -35.95
N PRO A 295 6.62 -13.68 -37.04
CA PRO A 295 5.18 -13.47 -36.99
C PRO A 295 4.51 -14.51 -36.09
N VAL A 296 3.50 -14.10 -35.31
CA VAL A 296 2.83 -14.99 -34.34
C VAL A 296 1.31 -14.96 -34.45
N ASP A 297 0.67 -16.03 -33.98
CA ASP A 297 -0.78 -16.11 -33.78
C ASP A 297 -1.24 -15.47 -32.46
N GLU A 298 -2.55 -15.50 -32.18
CA GLU A 298 -3.15 -14.99 -30.94
C GLU A 298 -2.60 -15.65 -29.66
N ARG A 299 -2.03 -16.85 -29.77
CA ARG A 299 -1.39 -17.58 -28.66
C ARG A 299 0.12 -17.36 -28.61
N SER A 300 0.64 -16.38 -29.36
CA SER A 300 2.07 -16.06 -29.44
C SER A 300 2.94 -17.19 -30.02
N ARG A 301 2.35 -18.13 -30.77
CA ARG A 301 3.07 -19.19 -31.49
C ARG A 301 3.48 -18.69 -32.87
N PRO A 302 4.67 -19.04 -33.39
CA PRO A 302 5.12 -18.56 -34.68
C PRO A 302 4.26 -19.11 -35.82
N THR A 303 3.99 -18.29 -36.84
CA THR A 303 3.15 -18.67 -37.99
C THR A 303 3.94 -18.82 -39.29
N SER A 304 5.09 -18.15 -39.43
CA SER A 304 5.97 -18.27 -40.59
C SER A 304 7.43 -17.95 -40.25
N LEU A 305 8.34 -18.43 -41.10
CA LEU A 305 9.78 -18.17 -41.07
C LEU A 305 10.23 -17.90 -42.50
N ASP A 306 10.98 -16.82 -42.74
CA ASP A 306 11.63 -16.54 -44.02
C ASP A 306 13.12 -16.93 -43.91
N SER A 307 13.45 -18.17 -44.28
CA SER A 307 14.83 -18.66 -44.21
C SER A 307 15.80 -17.85 -45.09
N ALA A 308 15.35 -17.34 -46.24
CA ALA A 308 16.16 -16.52 -47.13
C ALA A 308 16.54 -15.19 -46.49
N ARG A 309 15.63 -14.56 -45.73
CA ARG A 309 15.93 -13.36 -44.95
C ARG A 309 16.92 -13.63 -43.84
N VAL A 310 16.77 -14.74 -43.11
CA VAL A 310 17.73 -15.13 -42.07
C VAL A 310 19.13 -15.35 -42.66
N LEU A 311 19.23 -16.00 -43.82
CA LEU A 311 20.50 -16.18 -44.54
C LEU A 311 21.15 -14.86 -44.96
N ARG A 312 20.37 -13.87 -45.42
CA ARG A 312 20.89 -12.52 -45.72
C ARG A 312 21.46 -11.85 -44.47
N MET A 313 20.73 -11.89 -43.35
CA MET A 313 21.20 -11.36 -42.07
C MET A 313 22.50 -12.06 -41.62
N ILE A 314 22.59 -13.38 -41.79
CA ILE A 314 23.83 -14.13 -41.50
C ILE A 314 24.98 -13.62 -42.37
N GLY A 315 24.76 -13.42 -43.68
CA GLY A 315 25.79 -12.89 -44.58
C GLY A 315 26.32 -11.52 -44.16
N GLU A 316 25.46 -10.65 -43.64
CA GLU A 316 25.81 -9.31 -43.16
C GLU A 316 26.55 -9.33 -41.80
N LEU A 317 26.23 -10.31 -40.95
CA LEU A 317 26.63 -10.31 -39.54
C LEU A 317 27.67 -11.36 -39.16
N ALA A 318 27.99 -12.31 -40.04
CA ALA A 318 28.84 -13.47 -39.72
C ALA A 318 30.27 -13.11 -39.30
N GLU A 319 30.79 -11.96 -39.74
CA GLU A 319 32.13 -11.49 -39.36
C GLU A 319 32.09 -10.47 -38.21
N GLN A 320 30.90 -10.09 -37.75
CA GLN A 320 30.72 -9.09 -36.70
C GLN A 320 30.59 -9.80 -35.35
N PRO A 321 31.57 -9.68 -34.43
CA PRO A 321 31.49 -10.31 -33.12
C PRO A 321 30.28 -9.81 -32.33
N ALA A 322 29.73 -10.67 -31.47
CA ALA A 322 28.65 -10.26 -30.59
C ALA A 322 29.07 -9.09 -29.67
N PRO A 323 28.12 -8.20 -29.30
CA PRO A 323 28.40 -7.09 -28.41
C PRO A 323 28.88 -7.61 -27.05
N ALA A 324 29.93 -6.97 -26.54
CA ALA A 324 30.45 -7.25 -25.21
C ALA A 324 29.56 -6.57 -24.17
N LEU A 325 29.27 -7.30 -23.10
CA LEU A 325 28.35 -6.90 -22.06
C LEU A 325 29.01 -7.22 -20.70
N ALA A 326 29.33 -6.20 -19.90
CA ALA A 326 29.89 -6.38 -18.55
C ALA A 326 28.87 -7.00 -17.57
N PRO A 327 29.25 -7.91 -16.66
CA PRO A 327 28.37 -8.36 -15.59
C PRO A 327 27.98 -7.18 -14.67
N ASP A 328 26.74 -7.15 -14.20
CA ASP A 328 26.17 -6.01 -13.48
C ASP A 328 25.23 -6.48 -12.35
N ILE A 329 25.70 -7.45 -11.56
CA ILE A 329 25.03 -7.85 -10.32
C ILE A 329 26.02 -7.65 -9.18
N ASP A 330 25.69 -6.74 -8.28
CA ASP A 330 26.36 -6.61 -7.00
C ASP A 330 25.86 -7.72 -6.06
N TRP A 331 26.53 -8.87 -6.10
CA TRP A 331 26.21 -9.99 -5.22
C TRP A 331 26.48 -9.66 -3.75
N GLN A 332 27.38 -8.72 -3.47
CA GLN A 332 27.62 -8.27 -2.11
C GLN A 332 26.41 -7.49 -1.60
N LEU A 333 25.74 -6.68 -2.44
CA LEU A 333 24.48 -6.05 -2.09
C LEU A 333 23.39 -7.08 -1.73
N VAL A 334 23.24 -8.15 -2.52
CA VAL A 334 22.27 -9.21 -2.23
C VAL A 334 22.61 -9.92 -0.90
N ALA A 335 23.89 -10.24 -0.69
CA ALA A 335 24.39 -10.86 0.54
C ALA A 335 24.18 -9.97 1.77
N ASP A 336 24.53 -8.70 1.65
CA ASP A 336 24.37 -7.69 2.70
C ASP A 336 22.90 -7.55 3.08
N MET A 337 22.01 -7.44 2.09
CA MET A 337 20.56 -7.36 2.31
C MET A 337 20.02 -8.63 2.97
N ALA A 338 20.48 -9.81 2.57
CA ALA A 338 20.07 -11.08 3.20
C ALA A 338 20.59 -11.21 4.64
N CYS A 339 21.74 -10.60 4.95
CA CYS A 339 22.26 -10.52 6.31
C CYS A 339 21.61 -9.42 7.15
N GLU A 340 21.01 -8.39 6.56
CA GLU A 340 20.21 -7.39 7.26
C GLU A 340 18.96 -8.08 7.85
N ARG A 341 18.76 -8.02 9.18
CA ARG A 341 17.47 -8.38 9.79
C ARG A 341 16.43 -7.36 9.36
N LYS A 342 15.92 -7.47 8.13
CA LYS A 342 14.60 -6.94 7.81
C LYS A 342 13.60 -7.93 8.37
N CYS A 343 13.26 -7.74 9.64
CA CYS A 343 12.06 -8.35 10.18
C CYS A 343 10.91 -7.85 9.30
N ARG A 344 10.22 -8.80 8.66
CA ARG A 344 8.81 -8.63 8.34
C ARG A 344 8.04 -9.09 9.57
N PRO A 345 7.52 -8.19 10.43
CA PRO A 345 6.34 -8.57 11.18
C PRO A 345 5.13 -8.52 10.25
N ASP A 346 4.95 -7.47 9.43
CA ASP A 346 3.58 -7.22 8.92
C ASP A 346 3.47 -6.48 7.56
N ARG A 347 4.53 -6.41 6.74
CA ARG A 347 4.37 -5.97 5.34
C ARG A 347 3.56 -6.94 4.48
N VAL A 348 3.33 -8.18 4.92
CA VAL A 348 2.49 -9.16 4.20
C VAL A 348 1.03 -9.08 4.62
N ARG A 349 0.69 -8.76 5.87
CA ARG A 349 -0.72 -8.76 6.32
C ARG A 349 -1.56 -7.66 5.68
N GLY A 350 -1.05 -6.44 5.56
CA GLY A 350 -1.72 -5.38 4.78
C GLY A 350 -1.68 -5.61 3.25
N ARG A 351 -0.86 -6.55 2.76
CA ARG A 351 -0.69 -6.86 1.32
C ARG A 351 -1.39 -8.16 0.89
N THR A 352 -1.79 -9.03 1.81
CA THR A 352 -2.59 -10.22 1.49
C THR A 352 -3.94 -9.79 0.95
N ALA A 353 -4.56 -8.73 1.48
CA ALA A 353 -5.76 -8.15 0.85
C ALA A 353 -5.46 -7.70 -0.59
N LEU A 354 -4.33 -7.03 -0.86
CA LEU A 354 -3.99 -6.59 -2.22
C LEU A 354 -3.73 -7.73 -3.22
N LEU A 355 -3.26 -8.87 -2.71
CA LEU A 355 -2.93 -10.08 -3.48
C LEU A 355 -4.06 -11.12 -3.46
N ALA A 356 -5.07 -10.96 -2.60
CA ALA A 356 -6.11 -11.95 -2.42
C ALA A 356 -6.95 -12.09 -3.69
N SER A 357 -7.21 -13.33 -4.08
CA SER A 357 -8.25 -13.60 -5.07
C SER A 357 -9.62 -13.27 -4.49
N LEU A 358 -10.61 -13.02 -5.35
CA LEU A 358 -11.98 -12.80 -4.89
C LEU A 358 -12.50 -13.97 -4.03
N ASP A 359 -12.11 -15.21 -4.36
CA ASP A 359 -12.53 -16.38 -3.59
C ASP A 359 -11.89 -16.42 -2.20
N GLN A 360 -10.64 -15.96 -2.05
CA GLN A 360 -9.99 -15.79 -0.75
C GLN A 360 -10.67 -14.70 0.08
N VAL A 361 -11.02 -13.57 -0.55
CA VAL A 361 -11.79 -12.49 0.09
C VAL A 361 -13.16 -12.98 0.55
N VAL A 362 -13.88 -13.73 -0.29
CA VAL A 362 -15.17 -14.34 0.06
C VAL A 362 -15.02 -15.33 1.22
N ALA A 363 -13.99 -16.17 1.21
CA ALA A 363 -13.75 -17.12 2.30
C ALA A 363 -13.48 -16.41 3.64
N ARG A 364 -12.67 -15.35 3.64
CA ARG A 364 -12.42 -14.52 4.84
C ARG A 364 -13.70 -13.81 5.30
N CYS A 365 -14.46 -13.24 4.37
CA CYS A 365 -15.74 -12.57 4.65
C CYS A 365 -16.74 -13.53 5.31
N ARG A 366 -16.86 -14.74 4.76
CA ARG A 366 -17.68 -15.81 5.34
C ARG A 366 -17.28 -16.09 6.78
N ALA A 367 -16.00 -16.41 7.03
CA ALA A 367 -15.51 -16.74 8.37
C ALA A 367 -15.80 -15.63 9.40
N LEU A 368 -15.54 -14.38 9.05
CA LEU A 368 -15.76 -13.24 9.95
C LEU A 368 -17.26 -13.01 10.22
N THR A 369 -18.08 -12.99 9.17
CA THR A 369 -19.50 -12.67 9.31
C THR A 369 -20.31 -13.80 9.94
N THR A 370 -20.03 -15.07 9.62
CA THR A 370 -20.72 -16.21 10.26
C THR A 370 -20.42 -16.29 11.75
N ASN A 371 -19.17 -16.03 12.15
CA ASN A 371 -18.77 -16.01 13.55
C ASN A 371 -19.43 -14.86 14.33
N TYR A 372 -19.60 -13.70 13.70
CA TYR A 372 -20.22 -12.55 14.34
C TYR A 372 -21.76 -12.62 14.40
N THR A 373 -22.42 -12.98 13.29
CA THR A 373 -23.88 -12.98 13.22
C THR A 373 -24.53 -14.30 13.63
N GLY A 374 -23.75 -15.39 13.73
CA GLY A 374 -24.27 -16.74 13.94
C GLY A 374 -25.03 -17.33 12.74
N MET A 375 -24.90 -16.74 11.54
CA MET A 375 -25.60 -17.24 10.36
C MET A 375 -24.99 -18.57 9.87
N SER A 376 -25.83 -19.46 9.34
CA SER A 376 -25.37 -20.72 8.74
C SER A 376 -24.68 -20.49 7.38
N GLU A 377 -23.87 -21.46 6.94
CA GLU A 377 -23.24 -21.40 5.61
C GLU A 377 -24.28 -21.25 4.48
N GLN A 378 -25.44 -21.91 4.60
CA GLN A 378 -26.51 -21.81 3.61
C GLN A 378 -27.10 -20.39 3.54
N GLN A 379 -27.25 -19.73 4.69
CA GLN A 379 -27.71 -18.35 4.75
C GLN A 379 -26.67 -17.39 4.16
N PHE A 380 -25.39 -17.59 4.48
CA PHE A 380 -24.30 -16.81 3.89
C PHE A 380 -24.27 -16.96 2.36
N GLU A 381 -24.36 -18.17 1.81
CA GLU A 381 -24.38 -18.39 0.36
C GLU A 381 -25.60 -17.76 -0.32
N ALA A 382 -26.76 -17.76 0.35
CA ALA A 382 -27.93 -17.07 -0.16
C ALA A 382 -27.72 -15.56 -0.23
N TRP A 383 -27.08 -14.95 0.78
CA TRP A 383 -26.73 -13.54 0.79
C TRP A 383 -25.63 -13.21 -0.23
N LEU A 384 -24.60 -14.05 -0.32
CA LEU A 384 -23.48 -13.95 -1.26
C LEU A 384 -23.97 -13.79 -2.70
N MET A 385 -24.99 -14.56 -3.07
CA MET A 385 -25.56 -14.64 -4.42
C MET A 385 -26.81 -13.79 -4.64
N GLY A 386 -27.18 -12.92 -3.68
CA GLY A 386 -28.35 -12.05 -3.77
C GLY A 386 -29.71 -12.76 -3.75
N LYS A 387 -29.76 -13.98 -3.22
CA LYS A 387 -30.99 -14.78 -3.04
C LYS A 387 -31.70 -14.50 -1.72
N ALA A 388 -31.06 -13.82 -0.77
CA ALA A 388 -31.63 -13.44 0.51
C ALA A 388 -31.10 -12.07 0.98
N CYS A 389 -31.98 -11.28 1.58
CA CYS A 389 -31.62 -10.00 2.20
C CYS A 389 -31.06 -10.24 3.61
N ILE A 390 -30.01 -9.51 3.98
CA ILE A 390 -29.35 -9.66 5.29
C ILE A 390 -30.30 -9.37 6.46
N THR A 391 -31.25 -8.44 6.30
CA THR A 391 -32.23 -8.09 7.35
C THR A 391 -33.23 -9.21 7.65
N ARG A 392 -33.30 -10.25 6.80
CA ARG A 392 -34.05 -11.49 7.06
C ARG A 392 -33.19 -12.61 7.64
N ILE A 393 -31.88 -12.45 7.63
CA ILE A 393 -30.90 -13.44 8.10
C ILE A 393 -30.49 -13.11 9.53
N ILE A 394 -30.24 -11.84 9.83
CA ILE A 394 -29.82 -11.38 11.15
C ILE A 394 -30.99 -10.83 11.95
N ASP A 395 -30.96 -11.04 13.27
CA ASP A 395 -31.82 -10.33 14.21
C ASP A 395 -31.12 -9.04 14.66
N GLU A 396 -31.64 -7.89 14.23
CA GLU A 396 -31.06 -6.58 14.56
C GLU A 396 -31.13 -6.24 16.06
N GLN A 397 -31.97 -6.92 16.84
CA GLN A 397 -31.97 -6.77 18.30
C GLN A 397 -30.79 -7.48 18.96
N ALA A 398 -30.20 -8.47 18.29
CA ALA A 398 -29.07 -9.25 18.78
C ALA A 398 -27.73 -8.85 18.13
N VAL A 399 -27.75 -8.36 16.88
CA VAL A 399 -26.54 -8.14 16.07
C VAL A 399 -26.62 -6.83 15.30
N SER A 400 -25.57 -6.00 15.38
CA SER A 400 -25.49 -4.74 14.63
C SER A 400 -25.21 -5.00 13.14
N LEU A 401 -26.13 -4.57 12.26
CA LEU A 401 -25.93 -4.59 10.81
C LEU A 401 -24.70 -3.77 10.38
N LEU A 402 -24.46 -2.62 11.01
CA LEU A 402 -23.32 -1.77 10.68
C LEU A 402 -21.99 -2.51 10.89
N GLU A 403 -21.88 -3.27 11.99
CA GLU A 403 -20.68 -4.05 12.29
C GLU A 403 -20.54 -5.26 11.35
N ALA A 404 -21.63 -5.92 10.97
CA ALA A 404 -21.58 -6.95 9.93
C ALA A 404 -21.03 -6.38 8.60
N CYS A 405 -21.51 -5.20 8.17
CA CYS A 405 -20.98 -4.51 6.98
C CYS A 405 -19.52 -4.08 7.15
N ARG A 406 -19.09 -3.75 8.37
CA ARG A 406 -17.70 -3.41 8.67
C ARG A 406 -16.79 -4.63 8.53
N LEU A 407 -17.22 -5.80 9.00
CA LEU A 407 -16.51 -7.06 8.81
C LEU A 407 -16.38 -7.44 7.33
N VAL A 408 -17.42 -7.21 6.52
CA VAL A 408 -17.35 -7.37 5.06
C VAL A 408 -16.27 -6.47 4.46
N CYS A 409 -16.27 -5.19 4.81
CA CYS A 409 -15.26 -4.24 4.34
C CYS A 409 -13.86 -4.64 4.79
N TYR A 410 -13.71 -5.04 6.05
CA TYR A 410 -12.46 -5.48 6.62
C TYR A 410 -11.91 -6.73 5.92
N ALA A 411 -12.76 -7.72 5.63
CA ALA A 411 -12.37 -8.91 4.88
C ALA A 411 -11.78 -8.56 3.49
N ALA A 412 -12.35 -7.55 2.83
CA ALA A 412 -11.93 -7.11 1.51
C ALA A 412 -10.74 -6.13 1.50
N THR A 413 -10.46 -5.42 2.60
CA THR A 413 -9.53 -4.28 2.59
C THR A 413 -8.50 -4.28 3.71
N ASP A 414 -8.63 -5.16 4.70
CA ASP A 414 -7.88 -5.13 5.95
C ASP A 414 -8.03 -3.80 6.73
N SER A 415 -9.04 -2.98 6.39
CA SER A 415 -9.35 -1.71 7.02
C SER A 415 -10.71 -1.75 7.69
N THR A 416 -10.75 -1.36 8.96
CA THR A 416 -12.00 -1.22 9.72
C THR A 416 -12.78 0.03 9.33
N THR A 417 -12.24 0.89 8.45
CA THR A 417 -12.75 2.24 8.13
C THR A 417 -12.91 2.47 6.63
N SER A 418 -13.24 1.42 5.88
CA SER A 418 -13.47 1.49 4.44
C SER A 418 -14.47 2.60 4.05
N PRO A 419 -14.15 3.44 3.04
CA PRO A 419 -15.06 4.44 2.50
C PRO A 419 -16.39 3.86 1.99
N CYS A 420 -16.41 2.57 1.65
CA CYS A 420 -17.60 1.89 1.14
C CYS A 420 -18.60 1.47 2.23
N LEU A 421 -18.25 1.58 3.51
CA LEU A 421 -19.05 1.06 4.62
C LEU A 421 -20.50 1.56 4.62
N TRP A 422 -20.69 2.87 4.51
CA TRP A 422 -22.04 3.46 4.57
C TRP A 422 -22.88 3.10 3.35
N GLY A 423 -22.28 3.14 2.15
CA GLY A 423 -22.95 2.70 0.93
C GLY A 423 -23.28 1.20 0.96
N LEU A 424 -22.41 0.37 1.53
CA LEU A 424 -22.68 -1.05 1.73
C LEU A 424 -23.87 -1.25 2.67
N ARG A 425 -23.88 -0.57 3.83
CA ARG A 425 -24.99 -0.65 4.80
C ARG A 425 -26.33 -0.29 4.17
N GLU A 426 -26.39 0.75 3.35
CA GLU A 426 -27.64 1.16 2.69
C GLU A 426 -28.09 0.16 1.62
N ASN A 427 -27.14 -0.39 0.84
CA ASN A 427 -27.47 -1.26 -0.27
C ASN A 427 -27.77 -2.71 0.15
N CYS A 428 -27.11 -3.22 1.21
CA CYS A 428 -27.26 -4.61 1.62
C CYS A 428 -28.66 -4.94 2.17
N GLN A 429 -29.45 -3.92 2.52
CA GLN A 429 -30.83 -4.05 2.99
C GLN A 429 -31.84 -4.19 1.84
N ARG A 430 -31.42 -4.03 0.57
CA ARG A 430 -32.29 -4.13 -0.61
C ARG A 430 -32.42 -5.58 -1.06
N GLU A 431 -33.64 -5.96 -1.46
CA GLU A 431 -33.87 -7.25 -2.11
C GLU A 431 -33.02 -7.40 -3.38
N GLY A 432 -32.44 -8.58 -3.59
CA GLY A 432 -31.59 -8.86 -4.74
C GLY A 432 -30.15 -8.31 -4.66
N PHE A 433 -29.75 -7.70 -3.54
CA PHE A 433 -28.37 -7.26 -3.34
C PHE A 433 -27.37 -8.43 -3.38
N CYS A 434 -26.42 -8.39 -4.31
CA CYS A 434 -25.37 -9.41 -4.46
C CYS A 434 -24.11 -9.02 -3.68
N LEU A 435 -23.84 -9.71 -2.56
CA LEU A 435 -22.64 -9.45 -1.76
C LEU A 435 -21.34 -9.81 -2.52
N ARG A 436 -21.35 -10.83 -3.41
CA ARG A 436 -20.17 -11.18 -4.21
C ARG A 436 -19.71 -10.02 -5.10
N ASP A 437 -20.66 -9.33 -5.73
CA ASP A 437 -20.36 -8.17 -6.59
C ASP A 437 -19.86 -6.99 -5.77
N ALA A 438 -20.45 -6.77 -4.58
CA ALA A 438 -19.99 -5.76 -3.66
C ALA A 438 -18.56 -6.03 -3.15
N LEU A 439 -18.24 -7.28 -2.77
CA LEU A 439 -16.88 -7.67 -2.38
C LEU A 439 -15.88 -7.45 -3.50
N ALA A 440 -16.23 -7.83 -4.74
CA ALA A 440 -15.39 -7.61 -5.91
C ALA A 440 -15.13 -6.11 -6.14
N TYR A 441 -16.17 -5.28 -6.03
CA TYR A 441 -16.05 -3.83 -6.15
C TYR A 441 -15.17 -3.22 -5.05
N ILE A 442 -15.46 -3.52 -3.78
CA ILE A 442 -14.74 -2.97 -2.62
C ILE A 442 -13.26 -3.37 -2.67
N HIS A 443 -12.98 -4.63 -2.95
CA HIS A 443 -11.61 -5.15 -3.08
C HIS A 443 -10.87 -4.47 -4.24
N HIS A 444 -11.49 -4.38 -5.41
CA HIS A 444 -10.89 -3.73 -6.57
C HIS A 444 -10.62 -2.23 -6.35
N ASP A 445 -11.58 -1.50 -5.76
CA ASP A 445 -11.44 -0.09 -5.43
C ASP A 445 -10.30 0.15 -4.44
N HIS A 446 -10.24 -0.66 -3.37
CA HIS A 446 -9.17 -0.61 -2.39
C HIS A 446 -7.79 -0.89 -3.01
N VAL A 447 -7.67 -1.93 -3.84
CA VAL A 447 -6.43 -2.25 -4.55
C VAL A 447 -5.99 -1.09 -5.43
N THR A 448 -6.92 -0.54 -6.22
CA THR A 448 -6.63 0.53 -7.17
C THR A 448 -6.15 1.79 -6.45
N LYS A 449 -6.90 2.26 -5.44
CA LYS A 449 -6.55 3.44 -4.65
C LYS A 449 -5.24 3.27 -3.89
N THR A 450 -4.98 2.08 -3.36
CA THR A 450 -3.72 1.78 -2.66
C THR A 450 -2.53 1.86 -3.62
N LEU A 451 -2.66 1.31 -4.84
CA LEU A 451 -1.64 1.42 -5.87
C LEU A 451 -1.43 2.87 -6.35
N GLU A 452 -2.49 3.66 -6.49
CA GLU A 452 -2.41 5.09 -6.82
C GLU A 452 -1.73 5.92 -5.72
N ALA A 453 -2.06 5.64 -4.46
CA ALA A 453 -1.42 6.24 -3.30
C ALA A 453 0.08 5.89 -3.26
N MET A 454 0.45 4.64 -3.55
CA MET A 454 1.86 4.23 -3.66
C MET A 454 2.58 4.96 -4.82
N ARG A 455 1.94 5.10 -5.99
CA ARG A 455 2.49 5.83 -7.15
C ARG A 455 2.75 7.31 -6.84
N SER A 456 1.80 7.98 -6.19
CA SER A 456 1.91 9.41 -5.81
C SER A 456 2.87 9.65 -4.63
N SER A 457 3.07 8.64 -3.78
CA SER A 457 4.03 8.67 -2.66
C SER A 457 5.49 8.62 -3.10
N SER A 458 5.77 8.19 -4.35
CA SER A 458 7.10 8.22 -4.98
C SER A 458 7.72 9.63 -5.05
N HIS A 459 6.94 10.69 -4.85
CA HIS A 459 7.40 12.07 -4.83
C HIS A 459 7.43 12.71 -3.43
N HIS A 460 6.96 12.01 -2.39
CA HIS A 460 6.84 12.58 -1.04
C HIS A 460 7.79 11.98 0.00
N CYS A 461 8.53 10.92 -0.32
CA CYS A 461 9.68 10.48 0.48
C CYS A 461 10.92 11.37 0.28
N ALA A 462 10.88 12.36 -0.62
CA ALA A 462 11.94 13.33 -0.83
C ALA A 462 11.90 14.52 0.15
N ASN A 463 10.80 14.72 0.90
CA ASN A 463 10.67 15.85 1.83
C ASN A 463 10.99 15.53 3.30
N SER A 464 11.47 14.32 3.62
CA SER A 464 12.12 14.07 4.92
C SER A 464 13.50 14.75 5.02
N ALA A 465 14.01 15.31 3.92
CA ALA A 465 15.26 16.09 3.88
C ALA A 465 15.23 17.40 4.69
N SER A 466 14.10 17.78 5.31
CA SER A 466 14.03 18.96 6.20
C SER A 466 14.17 18.65 7.69
N CYS A 467 14.18 17.37 8.10
CA CYS A 467 14.41 16.99 9.50
C CYS A 467 15.85 16.50 9.66
N SER A 468 16.74 17.41 10.06
CA SER A 468 18.10 17.15 10.52
C SER A 468 18.15 16.43 11.88
N ARG A 469 17.23 15.48 12.12
CA ARG A 469 17.13 14.76 13.39
C ARG A 469 18.04 13.52 13.35
N PRO A 470 18.81 13.23 14.43
CA PRO A 470 19.49 11.94 14.55
C PRO A 470 18.48 10.79 14.52
N ALA A 471 18.96 9.59 14.15
CA ALA A 471 18.12 8.40 14.09
C ALA A 471 17.43 8.14 15.45
N PRO A 472 16.14 7.76 15.47
CA PRO A 472 15.42 7.49 16.71
C PRO A 472 16.12 6.40 17.52
N ARG A 473 16.14 6.54 18.85
CA ARG A 473 16.78 5.57 19.76
C ARG A 473 15.95 4.29 19.95
N HIS A 474 14.63 4.40 19.82
CA HIS A 474 13.68 3.33 20.07
C HIS A 474 12.99 2.87 18.78
N VAL A 475 12.71 1.57 18.71
CA VAL A 475 11.98 0.92 17.61
C VAL A 475 10.58 0.55 18.09
N VAL A 476 9.57 1.02 17.35
CA VAL A 476 8.15 0.78 17.66
C VAL A 476 7.47 -0.03 16.56
N ASP A 477 6.46 -0.81 16.93
CA ASP A 477 5.61 -1.54 16.00
C ASP A 477 4.31 -0.75 15.72
N LEU A 478 4.23 -0.17 14.52
CA LEU A 478 3.08 0.58 14.01
C LEU A 478 2.30 -0.18 12.92
N THR A 479 2.62 -1.44 12.68
CA THR A 479 2.24 -2.16 11.44
C THR A 479 0.75 -2.43 11.29
N ARG A 480 -0.03 -2.25 12.37
CA ARG A 480 -1.47 -2.52 12.45
C ARG A 480 -2.33 -1.26 12.44
N GLN A 481 -1.77 -0.15 11.97
CA GLN A 481 -2.46 1.13 11.89
C GLN A 481 -3.01 1.39 10.49
N ASP A 482 -4.29 1.78 10.43
CA ASP A 482 -4.87 2.29 9.20
C ASP A 482 -4.31 3.71 8.92
N LEU A 483 -3.35 3.79 8.00
CA LEU A 483 -2.69 5.04 7.61
C LEU A 483 -3.63 6.06 6.94
N HIS A 484 -4.85 5.64 6.56
CA HIS A 484 -5.80 6.46 5.81
C HIS A 484 -7.04 6.83 6.62
N GLU A 485 -7.10 6.45 7.89
CA GLU A 485 -8.22 6.78 8.76
C GLU A 485 -8.36 8.30 8.93
N PHE A 486 -9.58 8.82 8.71
CA PHE A 486 -9.87 10.27 8.68
C PHE A 486 -9.09 11.10 7.63
N ALA A 487 -8.50 10.45 6.62
CA ALA A 487 -7.85 11.16 5.52
C ALA A 487 -8.82 12.10 4.79
N GLY A 488 -8.42 13.37 4.65
CA GLY A 488 -9.19 14.41 3.99
C GLY A 488 -10.34 15.00 4.83
N THR A 489 -10.47 14.64 6.11
CA THR A 489 -11.40 15.28 7.06
C THR A 489 -10.82 16.59 7.61
N HIS A 490 -9.51 16.65 7.79
CA HIS A 490 -8.76 17.84 8.22
C HIS A 490 -7.55 18.07 7.29
N ARG A 491 -7.05 19.31 7.24
CA ARG A 491 -5.85 19.69 6.46
C ARG A 491 -4.61 18.95 6.99
N ALA A 492 -4.40 19.02 8.32
CA ALA A 492 -3.38 18.27 9.06
C ALA A 492 -4.02 17.43 10.18
N GLY A 493 -4.84 16.44 9.79
CA GLY A 493 -5.48 15.51 10.72
C GLY A 493 -4.55 14.38 11.20
N TRP A 494 -5.09 13.39 11.90
CA TRP A 494 -4.32 12.28 12.47
C TRP A 494 -3.37 11.55 11.48
N PRO A 495 -3.69 11.38 10.17
CA PRO A 495 -2.73 10.84 9.20
C PRO A 495 -1.40 11.60 9.11
N TYR A 496 -1.41 12.92 9.35
CA TYR A 496 -0.20 13.74 9.44
C TYR A 496 0.69 13.28 10.59
N VAL A 497 0.08 13.02 11.76
CA VAL A 497 0.74 12.53 12.97
C VAL A 497 1.33 11.14 12.76
N VAL A 498 0.53 10.21 12.24
CA VAL A 498 0.96 8.83 11.99
C VAL A 498 2.12 8.80 10.99
N LYS A 499 2.10 9.64 9.94
CA LYS A 499 3.22 9.77 9.01
C LYS A 499 4.53 10.20 9.69
N GLY A 500 4.44 11.07 10.70
CA GLY A 500 5.58 11.42 11.54
C GLY A 500 6.08 10.24 12.38
N LEU A 501 5.16 9.52 13.02
CA LEU A 501 5.46 8.35 13.84
C LEU A 501 6.12 7.20 13.05
N LEU A 502 5.81 7.05 11.76
CA LEU A 502 6.48 6.08 10.87
C LEU A 502 8.01 6.26 10.80
N THR A 503 8.56 7.42 11.19
CA THR A 503 10.02 7.57 11.30
C THR A 503 10.64 6.69 12.38
N PHE A 504 9.89 6.34 13.43
CA PHE A 504 10.30 5.38 14.46
C PHE A 504 10.16 3.91 13.99
N ASP A 505 9.23 3.63 13.09
CA ASP A 505 9.08 2.32 12.42
C ASP A 505 10.17 2.10 11.35
N ALA A 506 10.56 3.14 10.61
CA ALA A 506 11.65 3.07 9.64
C ALA A 506 13.03 2.79 10.29
N ALA A 507 13.20 3.14 11.57
CA ALA A 507 14.40 2.81 12.36
C ALA A 507 14.45 1.32 12.77
N ALA A 508 13.32 0.59 12.69
CA ALA A 508 13.26 -0.86 12.93
C ALA A 508 14.17 -1.66 11.99
N ALA A 509 14.38 -1.16 10.78
CA ALA A 509 15.22 -1.81 9.77
C ALA A 509 16.73 -1.67 10.04
N ALA A 510 17.15 -0.89 11.03
CA ALA A 510 18.56 -0.54 11.29
C ALA A 510 19.10 -0.96 12.68
N SER A 511 18.27 -1.52 13.58
CA SER A 511 18.73 -1.92 14.92
C SER A 511 19.33 -3.34 14.95
N ALA A 512 20.43 -3.52 15.69
CA ALA A 512 21.17 -4.79 15.76
C ALA A 512 20.39 -5.95 16.42
N SER A 513 19.30 -5.67 17.15
CA SER A 513 18.46 -6.66 17.84
C SER A 513 17.31 -7.17 16.97
N GLY A 514 16.72 -6.33 16.11
CA GLY A 514 15.63 -6.73 15.20
C GLY A 514 14.27 -7.00 15.87
N GLU A 515 14.09 -6.66 17.15
CA GLU A 515 12.79 -6.78 17.83
C GLU A 515 12.24 -5.39 18.18
N ALA A 516 11.03 -5.08 17.70
CA ALA A 516 10.29 -3.92 18.18
C ALA A 516 9.88 -4.15 19.64
N HIS A 517 10.35 -3.30 20.54
CA HIS A 517 10.17 -3.51 21.98
C HIS A 517 8.73 -3.25 22.46
N VAL A 518 7.93 -2.52 21.66
CA VAL A 518 6.58 -2.10 22.05
C VAL A 518 5.67 -1.91 20.83
N VAL A 519 4.40 -2.28 20.95
CA VAL A 519 3.34 -1.93 19.99
C VAL A 519 2.84 -0.53 20.29
N VAL A 520 2.67 0.31 19.28
CA VAL A 520 2.06 1.62 19.44
C VAL A 520 0.69 1.62 18.78
N ASP A 521 -0.35 1.62 19.61
CA ASP A 521 -1.71 1.82 19.16
C ASP A 521 -1.99 3.31 18.94
N THR A 522 -2.01 3.76 17.69
CA THR A 522 -2.23 5.18 17.38
C THR A 522 -3.68 5.61 17.55
N TYR A 523 -4.63 4.69 17.77
CA TYR A 523 -6.02 5.07 17.97
C TYR A 523 -6.77 4.00 18.78
N VAL A 524 -6.58 4.01 20.09
CA VAL A 524 -7.17 3.05 21.03
C VAL A 524 -8.69 3.03 20.91
N ASP A 525 -9.30 4.20 20.72
CA ASP A 525 -10.74 4.33 20.57
C ASP A 525 -11.26 3.51 19.38
N ARG A 526 -10.59 3.57 18.22
CA ARG A 526 -10.92 2.67 17.08
C ARG A 526 -10.76 1.22 17.50
N THR A 527 -9.58 0.86 17.98
CA THR A 527 -9.19 -0.53 18.22
C THR A 527 -10.20 -1.25 19.10
N PHE A 528 -10.69 -0.59 20.16
CA PHE A 528 -11.58 -1.20 21.14
C PHE A 528 -13.06 -0.78 21.03
N HIS A 529 -13.39 0.18 20.15
CA HIS A 529 -14.77 0.44 19.72
C HIS A 529 -15.09 -0.22 18.38
N TRP A 530 -15.05 0.54 17.29
CA TRP A 530 -15.57 0.06 16.01
C TRP A 530 -14.63 -0.91 15.27
N GLY A 531 -13.37 -1.02 15.68
CA GLY A 531 -12.46 -2.08 15.23
C GLY A 531 -12.52 -3.35 16.08
N HIS A 532 -13.21 -3.32 17.23
CA HIS A 532 -13.13 -4.35 18.27
C HIS A 532 -13.41 -5.76 17.74
N ASP A 533 -14.55 -5.96 17.08
CA ASP A 533 -14.99 -7.32 16.71
C ASP A 533 -14.11 -7.91 15.62
N ALA A 534 -13.70 -7.11 14.64
CA ALA A 534 -12.76 -7.51 13.59
C ALA A 534 -11.42 -7.95 14.21
N LEU A 535 -10.83 -7.11 15.06
CA LEU A 535 -9.52 -7.34 15.64
C LEU A 535 -9.53 -8.47 16.69
N LEU A 536 -10.65 -8.64 17.41
CA LEU A 536 -10.84 -9.74 18.36
C LEU A 536 -10.94 -11.09 17.64
N LEU A 537 -11.74 -11.17 16.56
CA LEU A 537 -11.91 -12.40 15.77
C LEU A 537 -10.60 -12.85 15.10
N GLU A 538 -9.74 -11.91 14.74
CA GLU A 538 -8.41 -12.22 14.20
C GLU A 538 -7.33 -12.47 15.26
N GLY A 539 -7.67 -12.34 16.55
CA GLY A 539 -6.72 -12.54 17.65
C GLY A 539 -5.67 -11.44 17.76
N ASN A 540 -5.93 -10.24 17.22
CA ASN A 540 -5.04 -9.08 17.32
C ASN A 540 -5.17 -8.39 18.69
N ILE A 541 -6.35 -8.46 19.32
CA ILE A 541 -6.60 -8.04 20.70
C ILE A 541 -7.26 -9.19 21.49
N PRO A 542 -7.12 -9.25 22.83
CA PRO A 542 -6.39 -8.32 23.70
C PRO A 542 -4.87 -8.32 23.47
N TYR A 543 -4.21 -7.19 23.72
CA TYR A 543 -2.76 -7.10 23.60
C TYR A 543 -2.06 -7.94 24.68
N ALA A 544 -1.22 -8.88 24.24
CA ALA A 544 -0.44 -9.74 25.12
C ALA A 544 1.03 -9.30 25.27
N ARG A 545 1.53 -8.45 24.37
CA ARG A 545 2.90 -7.91 24.37
C ARG A 545 2.92 -6.46 24.85
N PRO A 546 4.08 -5.93 25.30
CA PRO A 546 4.21 -4.53 25.70
C PRO A 546 3.62 -3.60 24.64
N TRP A 547 2.76 -2.67 25.06
CA TRP A 547 2.14 -1.70 24.15
C TRP A 547 1.93 -0.33 24.81
N MET A 548 1.78 0.69 23.97
CA MET A 548 1.38 2.05 24.32
C MET A 548 0.23 2.48 23.42
N GLY A 549 -0.63 3.38 23.88
CA GLY A 549 -1.84 3.74 23.15
C GLY A 549 -2.23 5.21 23.21
N PHE A 550 -2.61 5.80 22.08
CA PHE A 550 -3.19 7.13 22.00
C PHE A 550 -4.71 7.08 22.19
N VAL A 551 -5.22 7.83 23.17
CA VAL A 551 -6.65 7.93 23.48
C VAL A 551 -7.17 9.33 23.11
N HIS A 552 -8.23 9.38 22.31
CA HIS A 552 -8.74 10.62 21.70
C HIS A 552 -10.09 11.02 22.27
N HIS A 553 -10.97 10.07 22.55
CA HIS A 553 -12.32 10.33 23.01
C HIS A 553 -12.32 10.57 24.52
N THR A 554 -13.27 11.37 24.98
CA THR A 554 -13.42 11.70 26.40
C THR A 554 -14.40 10.75 27.09
N PHE A 555 -14.67 10.97 28.37
CA PHE A 555 -15.62 10.17 29.15
C PHE A 555 -17.08 10.59 28.95
N THR A 556 -17.35 11.70 28.24
CA THR A 556 -18.72 12.17 27.98
C THR A 556 -19.56 11.13 27.24
N THR A 557 -20.79 10.94 27.70
CA THR A 557 -21.76 10.02 27.11
C THR A 557 -22.76 10.70 26.18
N ASP A 558 -22.72 12.03 26.08
CA ASP A 558 -23.77 12.85 25.45
C ASP A 558 -23.84 12.70 23.93
N HIS A 559 -22.74 12.27 23.30
CA HIS A 559 -22.60 12.23 21.83
C HIS A 559 -22.59 10.84 21.21
N GLY A 560 -22.58 9.78 22.03
CA GLY A 560 -22.68 8.41 21.54
C GLY A 560 -21.92 7.39 22.38
N PRO A 561 -21.98 6.10 21.98
CA PRO A 561 -21.38 4.99 22.74
C PRO A 561 -19.86 4.86 22.58
N TYR A 562 -19.24 5.69 21.75
CA TYR A 562 -17.79 5.70 21.52
C TYR A 562 -17.13 6.71 22.45
N ASN A 563 -17.03 6.35 23.73
CA ASN A 563 -16.44 7.18 24.78
C ASN A 563 -15.62 6.31 25.74
N CYS A 564 -14.79 6.95 26.56
CA CYS A 564 -13.92 6.24 27.49
C CYS A 564 -14.71 5.42 28.54
N THR A 565 -15.90 5.85 28.96
CA THR A 565 -16.74 5.06 29.87
C THR A 565 -17.08 3.69 29.26
N ALA A 566 -17.45 3.67 27.98
CA ALA A 566 -17.71 2.43 27.25
C ALA A 566 -16.42 1.65 26.95
N LEU A 567 -15.29 2.32 26.70
CA LEU A 567 -13.98 1.70 26.50
C LEU A 567 -13.56 0.89 27.73
N PHE A 568 -13.67 1.46 28.93
CA PHE A 568 -13.33 0.79 30.19
C PHE A 568 -14.31 -0.33 30.58
N ALA A 569 -15.48 -0.40 29.94
CA ALA A 569 -16.40 -1.52 30.08
C ALA A 569 -16.03 -2.72 29.18
N LYS A 570 -15.08 -2.58 28.24
CA LYS A 570 -14.72 -3.65 27.29
C LYS A 570 -13.76 -4.67 27.93
N PRO A 571 -14.13 -5.96 27.99
CA PRO A 571 -13.24 -7.00 28.51
C PRO A 571 -11.92 -7.13 27.76
N ALA A 572 -11.91 -6.94 26.43
CA ALA A 572 -10.69 -6.99 25.63
C ALA A 572 -9.73 -5.84 25.97
N PHE A 573 -10.24 -4.64 26.26
CA PHE A 573 -9.41 -3.51 26.69
C PHE A 573 -8.80 -3.77 28.06
N LEU A 574 -9.62 -4.17 29.05
CA LEU A 574 -9.13 -4.48 30.39
C LEU A 574 -8.10 -5.62 30.41
N LYS A 575 -8.28 -6.65 29.57
CA LYS A 575 -7.30 -7.73 29.39
C LYS A 575 -6.00 -7.29 28.71
N SER A 576 -6.00 -6.14 28.03
CA SER A 576 -4.82 -5.55 27.40
C SER A 576 -4.00 -4.69 28.37
N LEU A 577 -4.62 -4.13 29.41
CA LEU A 577 -3.95 -3.24 30.38
C LEU A 577 -2.75 -3.85 31.12
N PRO A 578 -2.71 -5.16 31.49
CA PRO A 578 -1.54 -5.75 32.16
C PRO A 578 -0.22 -5.63 31.37
N SER A 579 -0.31 -5.58 30.04
CA SER A 579 0.84 -5.41 29.14
C SER A 579 0.99 -3.96 28.65
N CYS A 580 0.10 -3.05 29.06
CA CYS A 580 0.17 -1.64 28.71
C CYS A 580 1.26 -0.93 29.50
N ARG A 581 2.16 -0.24 28.80
CA ARG A 581 3.21 0.59 29.40
C ARG A 581 2.70 2.00 29.69
N CYS A 582 2.00 2.58 28.71
CA CYS A 582 1.55 3.96 28.79
C CYS A 582 0.33 4.21 27.89
N LEU A 583 -0.66 4.94 28.41
CA LEU A 583 -1.65 5.63 27.59
C LEU A 583 -1.22 7.09 27.37
N ILE A 584 -1.51 7.64 26.19
CA ILE A 584 -1.11 8.98 25.80
C ILE A 584 -2.40 9.75 25.47
N ALA A 585 -2.66 10.81 26.23
CA ALA A 585 -3.75 11.73 25.98
C ALA A 585 -3.26 13.01 25.29
N MET A 586 -4.17 13.74 24.66
CA MET A 586 -3.84 15.01 23.99
C MET A 586 -4.08 16.27 24.83
N SER A 587 -4.45 16.07 26.11
CA SER A 587 -4.64 17.10 27.14
C SER A 587 -4.38 16.52 28.53
N GLN A 588 -4.01 17.40 29.46
CA GLN A 588 -3.90 17.07 30.87
C GLN A 588 -5.28 16.73 31.46
N TYR A 589 -6.32 17.45 31.04
CA TYR A 589 -7.71 17.15 31.37
C TYR A 589 -8.07 15.67 31.13
N LEU A 590 -7.89 15.15 29.91
CA LEU A 590 -8.20 13.73 29.63
C LEU A 590 -7.23 12.79 30.35
N ALA A 591 -5.97 13.16 30.51
CA ALA A 591 -5.00 12.33 31.22
C ALA A 591 -5.39 12.09 32.68
N ASP A 592 -5.92 13.11 33.37
CA ASP A 592 -6.35 12.99 34.76
C ASP A 592 -7.56 12.06 34.91
N ASP A 593 -8.54 12.17 34.00
CA ASP A 593 -9.67 11.25 33.96
C ASP A 593 -9.23 9.80 33.68
N LEU A 594 -8.29 9.62 32.75
CA LEU A 594 -7.72 8.30 32.45
C LEU A 594 -7.00 7.69 33.66
N ARG A 595 -6.22 8.49 34.41
CA ARG A 595 -5.56 8.02 35.64
C ARG A 595 -6.60 7.57 36.67
N CYS A 596 -7.63 8.37 36.90
CA CYS A 596 -8.71 8.02 37.83
C CYS A 596 -9.43 6.73 37.40
N ALA A 597 -9.71 6.58 36.10
CA ALA A 597 -10.35 5.38 35.57
C ALA A 597 -9.46 4.13 35.66
N LEU A 598 -8.15 4.27 35.41
CA LEU A 598 -7.17 3.18 35.57
C LEU A 598 -7.06 2.75 37.03
N ASP A 599 -6.99 3.69 37.96
CA ASP A 599 -6.97 3.41 39.40
C ASP A 599 -8.22 2.65 39.83
N ALA A 600 -9.40 3.13 39.41
CA ALA A 600 -10.68 2.49 39.69
C ALA A 600 -10.79 1.08 39.08
N ALA A 601 -10.17 0.86 37.92
CA ALA A 601 -10.13 -0.44 37.25
C ALA A 601 -9.04 -1.40 37.81
N GLY A 602 -8.22 -0.96 38.76
CA GLY A 602 -7.18 -1.77 39.40
C GLY A 602 -5.83 -1.78 38.67
N PHE A 603 -5.58 -0.79 37.81
CA PHE A 603 -4.35 -0.65 37.00
C PHE A 603 -3.55 0.64 37.28
N PRO A 604 -3.25 0.99 38.55
CA PRO A 604 -2.61 2.26 38.91
C PRO A 604 -1.15 2.42 38.42
N ARG A 605 -0.57 1.34 37.87
CA ARG A 605 0.81 1.31 37.38
C ARG A 605 0.94 1.62 35.90
N VAL A 606 -0.17 1.67 35.16
CA VAL A 606 -0.15 2.05 33.74
C VAL A 606 0.11 3.55 33.67
N GLY A 607 1.20 3.96 33.00
CA GLY A 607 1.54 5.37 32.85
C GLY A 607 0.47 6.11 32.03
N VAL A 608 0.26 7.40 32.34
CA VAL A 608 -0.55 8.28 31.48
C VAL A 608 0.23 9.56 31.24
N GLU A 609 0.55 9.81 29.97
CA GLU A 609 1.37 10.93 29.50
C GLU A 609 0.54 11.84 28.58
N VAL A 610 0.98 13.08 28.43
CA VAL A 610 0.33 14.08 27.59
C VAL A 610 1.21 14.46 26.42
N LEU A 611 0.65 14.50 25.22
CA LEU A 611 1.34 14.97 24.02
C LEU A 611 0.39 15.82 23.18
N LEU A 612 0.78 17.05 22.85
CA LEU A 612 -0.08 17.96 22.08
C LEU A 612 -0.18 17.53 20.63
N HIS A 613 -1.37 17.63 20.03
CA HIS A 613 -1.56 17.29 18.61
C HIS A 613 -0.80 18.28 17.71
N PRO A 614 0.10 17.80 16.81
CA PRO A 614 0.88 18.68 15.95
C PRO A 614 0.06 19.12 14.73
N THR A 615 0.47 20.20 14.09
CA THR A 615 -0.10 20.64 12.81
C THR A 615 1.01 21.11 11.87
N GLU A 616 0.66 21.26 10.60
CA GLU A 616 1.60 21.69 9.57
C GLU A 616 1.84 23.21 9.62
N PRO A 617 2.99 23.70 9.13
CA PRO A 617 3.19 25.12 8.96
C PRO A 617 2.17 25.72 7.97
N VAL A 618 1.77 26.96 8.21
CA VAL A 618 0.80 27.69 7.40
C VAL A 618 1.45 28.94 6.82
N ASP A 619 1.25 29.17 5.52
CA ASP A 619 1.82 30.33 4.82
C ASP A 619 1.00 31.60 5.09
N GLY A 620 -0.31 31.46 5.31
CA GLY A 620 -1.23 32.56 5.57
C GLY A 620 -1.54 32.74 7.06
N LYS A 621 -1.32 33.97 7.57
CA LYS A 621 -1.80 34.39 8.90
C LYS A 621 -3.04 35.29 8.78
N PHE A 622 -3.90 35.21 9.77
CA PHE A 622 -5.00 36.14 9.98
C PHE A 622 -4.49 37.55 10.23
N SER A 623 -5.27 38.55 9.81
CA SER A 623 -5.05 39.93 10.23
C SER A 623 -6.36 40.67 10.41
N MET A 624 -6.40 41.57 11.38
CA MET A 624 -7.54 42.47 11.57
C MET A 624 -7.82 43.30 10.30
N GLN A 625 -6.78 43.69 9.55
CA GLN A 625 -6.96 44.41 8.29
C GLN A 625 -7.78 43.61 7.28
N ARG A 626 -7.46 42.32 7.07
CA ARG A 626 -8.22 41.46 6.15
C ARG A 626 -9.67 41.30 6.62
N LEU A 627 -9.90 41.04 7.91
CA LEU A 627 -11.25 40.95 8.48
C LEU A 627 -12.07 42.22 8.22
N LEU A 628 -11.49 43.40 8.44
CA LEU A 628 -12.19 44.68 8.29
C LEU A 628 -12.38 45.09 6.82
N SER A 629 -11.49 44.65 5.93
CA SER A 629 -11.63 44.87 4.48
C SER A 629 -12.55 43.87 3.78
N ASN A 630 -12.89 42.76 4.45
CA ASN A 630 -13.75 41.72 3.91
C ASN A 630 -15.18 42.28 3.80
N PRO A 631 -15.80 42.29 2.60
CA PRO A 631 -17.13 42.85 2.40
C PRO A 631 -18.24 42.04 3.08
N ARG A 632 -17.96 40.78 3.45
CA ARG A 632 -18.88 39.87 4.13
C ARG A 632 -18.10 39.04 5.16
N PRO A 633 -17.65 39.67 6.26
CA PRO A 633 -16.91 38.97 7.29
C PRO A 633 -17.84 37.98 7.99
N LYS A 634 -17.31 36.81 8.34
CA LYS A 634 -18.11 35.70 8.85
C LYS A 634 -17.75 35.38 10.30
N LEU A 635 -18.74 34.87 11.01
CA LEU A 635 -18.58 34.12 12.25
C LEU A 635 -18.82 32.64 11.93
N VAL A 636 -17.75 31.87 11.87
CA VAL A 636 -17.76 30.52 11.29
C VAL A 636 -17.63 29.46 12.38
N GLN A 637 -18.57 28.52 12.44
CA GLN A 637 -18.39 27.27 13.16
C GLN A 637 -17.74 26.23 12.26
N VAL A 638 -16.67 25.62 12.75
CA VAL A 638 -15.91 24.57 12.06
C VAL A 638 -15.83 23.30 12.91
N GLY A 639 -16.19 22.17 12.30
CA GLY A 639 -16.18 20.85 12.93
C GLY A 639 -17.50 20.50 13.61
N SER A 640 -17.69 19.21 13.86
CA SER A 640 -18.95 18.64 14.36
C SER A 640 -18.79 17.80 15.63
N TRP A 641 -17.66 17.12 15.81
CA TRP A 641 -17.42 16.23 16.96
C TRP A 641 -17.42 16.98 18.31
N LEU A 642 -18.15 16.47 19.31
CA LEU A 642 -18.29 17.01 20.68
C LEU A 642 -18.56 18.52 20.77
N ARG A 643 -19.33 19.03 19.80
CA ARG A 643 -19.73 20.43 19.70
C ARG A 643 -21.23 20.55 19.70
N SER A 644 -21.74 21.64 20.28
CA SER A 644 -23.16 21.97 20.17
C SER A 644 -23.48 22.38 18.73
N SER A 645 -24.28 21.57 18.03
CA SER A 645 -24.71 21.82 16.66
C SER A 645 -25.62 23.04 16.50
N TYR A 646 -26.26 23.49 17.59
CA TYR A 646 -27.31 24.51 17.56
C TYR A 646 -26.90 25.86 18.20
N ALA A 647 -25.71 25.95 18.80
CA ALA A 647 -25.31 27.13 19.57
C ALA A 647 -25.22 28.42 18.73
N LEU A 648 -24.73 28.32 17.49
CA LEU A 648 -24.60 29.48 16.60
C LEU A 648 -25.96 30.05 16.17
N TYR A 649 -26.96 29.18 15.98
CA TYR A 649 -28.34 29.58 15.67
C TYR A 649 -28.91 30.43 16.80
N LYS A 650 -28.79 29.96 18.05
CA LYS A 650 -29.25 30.62 19.27
C LYS A 650 -28.49 31.88 19.66
N MET A 651 -27.33 32.14 19.06
CA MET A 651 -26.50 33.29 19.44
C MET A 651 -27.27 34.60 19.17
N PRO A 652 -27.48 35.47 20.16
CA PRO A 652 -28.27 36.68 19.97
C PRO A 652 -27.54 37.70 19.09
N GLN A 653 -28.25 38.72 18.62
CA GLN A 653 -27.59 39.91 18.08
C GLN A 653 -27.03 40.75 19.23
N PRO A 654 -25.79 41.24 19.14
CA PRO A 654 -25.24 42.12 20.15
C PRO A 654 -26.01 43.45 20.21
N GLU A 655 -26.27 43.95 21.43
CA GLU A 655 -26.96 45.24 21.66
C GLU A 655 -26.19 46.42 21.05
N HIS A 656 -24.85 46.32 21.03
CA HIS A 656 -23.94 47.28 20.42
C HIS A 656 -22.90 46.54 19.58
N SER A 657 -22.82 46.89 18.30
CA SER A 657 -21.92 46.24 17.33
C SER A 657 -21.23 47.28 16.44
N ASP A 658 -19.90 47.29 16.42
CA ASP A 658 -19.11 48.10 15.47
C ASP A 658 -18.66 47.28 14.24
N ILE A 659 -18.90 45.97 14.25
CA ILE A 659 -18.72 45.04 13.14
C ILE A 659 -19.92 44.11 13.03
N ARG A 660 -20.33 43.76 11.80
CA ARG A 660 -21.43 42.80 11.56
C ARG A 660 -20.89 41.55 10.89
N LEU A 661 -20.87 40.44 11.63
CA LEU A 661 -20.42 39.14 11.13
C LEU A 661 -21.62 38.29 10.65
N GLN A 662 -21.49 37.70 9.47
CA GLN A 662 -22.45 36.74 8.95
C GLN A 662 -22.22 35.37 9.60
N LYS A 663 -23.24 34.80 10.26
CA LYS A 663 -23.13 33.47 10.87
C LYS A 663 -23.04 32.38 9.80
N CYS A 664 -22.06 31.50 9.90
CA CYS A 664 -21.87 30.41 8.96
C CYS A 664 -21.48 29.10 9.65
N ILE A 665 -21.92 27.98 9.08
CA ILE A 665 -21.45 26.64 9.46
C ILE A 665 -20.79 25.99 8.25
N LEU A 666 -19.55 25.55 8.40
CA LEU A 666 -18.85 24.81 7.36
C LEU A 666 -19.22 23.33 7.41
N LYS A 667 -19.79 22.80 6.33
CA LYS A 667 -20.09 21.36 6.19
C LYS A 667 -18.81 20.55 6.11
N THR A 668 -18.77 19.42 6.81
CA THR A 668 -17.68 18.43 6.75
C THR A 668 -18.19 17.11 6.18
N LYS A 669 -17.28 16.19 5.85
CA LYS A 669 -17.60 14.86 5.30
C LYS A 669 -18.56 14.04 6.20
N GLU A 670 -18.55 14.32 7.50
CA GLU A 670 -19.29 13.57 8.53
C GLU A 670 -20.25 14.47 9.34
N SER A 671 -20.56 15.68 8.86
CA SER A 671 -21.46 16.61 9.58
C SER A 671 -22.95 16.33 9.38
N THR A 672 -23.34 15.29 8.63
CA THR A 672 -24.76 15.01 8.30
C THR A 672 -25.63 14.82 9.53
N ASN A 673 -25.11 14.14 10.57
CA ASN A 673 -25.82 13.93 11.83
C ASN A 673 -25.82 15.15 12.77
N TYR A 674 -25.14 16.23 12.38
CA TYR A 674 -24.99 17.47 13.17
C TYR A 674 -25.67 18.66 12.51
N LEU A 675 -26.37 18.45 11.40
CA LEU A 675 -27.17 19.44 10.70
C LEU A 675 -28.63 19.02 10.67
N LYS A 676 -29.54 19.97 10.47
CA LYS A 676 -30.98 19.71 10.34
C LYS A 676 -31.21 18.70 9.19
N PRO A 677 -31.80 17.51 9.47
CA PRO A 677 -32.13 16.59 8.40
C PRO A 677 -33.35 17.08 7.59
N PRO A 678 -33.46 16.74 6.30
CA PRO A 678 -34.55 17.22 5.44
C PRO A 678 -35.96 16.89 5.98
N ALA A 679 -36.09 15.78 6.71
CA ALA A 679 -37.35 15.32 7.28
C ALA A 679 -37.90 16.24 8.39
N VAL A 680 -37.06 17.09 9.01
CA VAL A 680 -37.52 17.99 10.09
C VAL A 680 -38.51 19.01 9.57
N GLU A 681 -38.33 19.56 8.37
CA GLU A 681 -39.28 20.54 7.84
C GLU A 681 -40.67 19.92 7.63
N ALA A 682 -40.70 18.70 7.08
CA ALA A 682 -41.94 17.94 6.96
C ALA A 682 -42.57 17.63 8.33
N ALA A 683 -41.75 17.37 9.36
CA ALA A 683 -42.23 17.14 10.71
C ALA A 683 -42.81 18.41 11.36
N LEU A 684 -42.14 19.56 11.23
CA LEU A 684 -42.65 20.85 11.69
C LEU A 684 -43.95 21.21 10.99
N GLN A 685 -44.04 20.98 9.67
CA GLN A 685 -45.25 21.21 8.91
C GLN A 685 -46.42 20.31 9.36
N ARG A 686 -46.17 19.02 9.62
CA ARG A 686 -47.18 18.12 10.21
C ARG A 686 -47.62 18.59 11.59
N MET A 687 -46.69 19.00 12.45
CA MET A 687 -47.00 19.52 13.78
C MET A 687 -47.89 20.77 13.70
N LEU A 688 -47.62 21.68 12.75
CA LEU A 688 -48.48 22.83 12.49
C LEU A 688 -49.89 22.38 12.06
N GLU A 689 -49.99 21.45 11.12
CA GLU A 689 -51.26 20.91 10.62
C GLU A 689 -52.07 20.20 11.71
N GLU A 690 -51.42 19.39 12.55
CA GLU A 690 -52.05 18.71 13.69
C GLU A 690 -52.51 19.70 14.79
N SER A 691 -51.88 20.88 14.87
CA SER A 691 -52.26 21.93 15.83
C SER A 691 -53.53 22.71 15.47
N LEU A 692 -54.21 22.34 14.37
CA LEU A 692 -55.50 22.92 13.96
C LEU A 692 -56.55 22.73 15.07
N ALA A 693 -56.79 23.79 15.84
CA ALA A 693 -57.51 23.68 17.10
C ALA A 693 -59.05 23.71 16.96
N VAL A 694 -59.63 24.33 15.93
CA VAL A 694 -61.10 24.45 15.81
C VAL A 694 -61.54 24.62 14.34
N ARG A 695 -62.56 23.86 13.91
CA ARG A 695 -63.40 24.22 12.74
C ARG A 695 -64.54 25.12 13.20
N ASP A 696 -64.25 26.40 13.46
CA ASP A 696 -65.30 27.40 13.68
C ASP A 696 -65.78 27.90 12.31
N LYS A 697 -67.11 28.04 12.13
CA LYS A 697 -67.70 28.55 10.88
C LYS A 697 -67.23 29.98 10.55
N ASN A 698 -66.77 30.74 11.55
CA ASN A 698 -66.26 32.10 11.38
C ASN A 698 -64.74 32.16 11.17
N PHE A 699 -63.99 31.08 11.48
CA PHE A 699 -62.53 31.00 11.37
C PHE A 699 -62.11 29.66 10.74
N PRO A 700 -62.11 29.54 9.40
CA PRO A 700 -62.05 28.26 8.71
C PRO A 700 -60.74 27.47 8.87
N LYS A 701 -59.63 28.11 9.29
CA LYS A 701 -58.34 27.46 9.63
C LYS A 701 -57.55 28.31 10.64
N ALA A 702 -57.75 28.11 11.94
CA ALA A 702 -56.89 28.70 12.96
C ALA A 702 -55.95 27.61 13.51
N TYR A 703 -54.68 27.68 13.11
CA TYR A 703 -53.61 26.92 13.76
C TYR A 703 -53.45 27.41 15.20
N ASN A 704 -52.95 26.55 16.09
CA ASN A 704 -52.56 26.99 17.42
C ASN A 704 -51.48 28.09 17.31
N PHE A 705 -51.75 29.27 17.85
CA PHE A 705 -50.86 30.43 17.76
C PHE A 705 -49.47 30.16 18.34
N TYR A 706 -49.39 29.49 19.49
CA TYR A 706 -48.11 29.14 20.12
C TYR A 706 -47.28 28.20 19.23
N VAL A 707 -47.90 27.18 18.64
CA VAL A 707 -47.21 26.25 17.72
C VAL A 707 -46.73 26.97 16.46
N ARG A 708 -47.56 27.85 15.90
CA ARG A 708 -47.19 28.67 14.74
C ARG A 708 -45.98 29.56 15.05
N GLU A 709 -46.05 30.33 16.13
CA GLU A 709 -44.97 31.25 16.53
C GLU A 709 -43.68 30.49 16.89
N LEU A 710 -43.78 29.31 17.51
CA LEU A 710 -42.62 28.45 17.75
C LEU A 710 -41.95 28.00 16.45
N ILE A 711 -42.73 27.56 15.46
CA ILE A 711 -42.18 27.12 14.16
C ILE A 711 -41.62 28.31 13.37
N GLU A 712 -42.29 29.46 13.40
CA GLU A 712 -41.80 30.70 12.78
C GLU A 712 -40.46 31.11 13.40
N HIS A 713 -40.34 31.09 14.72
CA HIS A 713 -39.09 31.36 15.42
C HIS A 713 -37.95 30.41 15.00
N LEU A 714 -38.22 29.09 14.95
CA LEU A 714 -37.21 28.12 14.49
C LEU A 714 -36.76 28.38 13.04
N ARG A 715 -37.71 28.73 12.16
CA ARG A 715 -37.41 29.08 10.76
C ARG A 715 -36.58 30.35 10.65
N GLU A 716 -36.85 31.36 11.48
CA GLU A 716 -36.06 32.59 11.56
C GLU A 716 -34.63 32.33 12.06
N GLU A 717 -34.48 31.53 13.13
CA GLU A 717 -33.16 31.12 13.62
C GLU A 717 -32.37 30.38 12.54
N GLU A 718 -33.01 29.46 11.81
CA GLU A 718 -32.38 28.73 10.71
C GLU A 718 -31.94 29.64 9.56
N GLN A 719 -32.77 30.60 9.15
CA GLN A 719 -32.44 31.56 8.10
C GLN A 719 -31.30 32.50 8.52
N SER A 720 -31.04 32.64 9.82
CA SER A 720 -29.95 33.49 10.34
C SER A 720 -28.54 32.92 10.10
N VAL A 721 -28.42 31.64 9.72
CA VAL A 721 -27.14 30.95 9.55
C VAL A 721 -26.98 30.41 8.13
N GLN A 722 -25.88 30.78 7.47
CA GLN A 722 -25.54 30.24 6.16
C GLN A 722 -24.78 28.91 6.29
N LEU A 723 -25.19 27.89 5.54
CA LEU A 723 -24.40 26.67 5.39
C LEU A 723 -23.39 26.85 4.24
N LEU A 724 -22.11 26.63 4.53
CA LEU A 724 -21.04 26.60 3.53
C LEU A 724 -20.77 25.15 3.12
N GLU A 725 -20.64 24.91 1.82
CA GLU A 725 -20.21 23.61 1.30
C GLU A 725 -18.74 23.35 1.60
N ARG A 726 -18.30 22.11 1.39
CA ARG A 726 -16.91 21.70 1.59
C ARG A 726 -15.97 22.56 0.74
N LEU A 727 -14.91 23.04 1.36
CA LEU A 727 -13.89 23.89 0.74
C LEU A 727 -12.64 23.10 0.35
N SER A 728 -11.89 23.65 -0.62
CA SER A 728 -10.50 23.24 -0.87
C SER A 728 -9.60 23.69 0.29
N ASN A 729 -8.37 23.15 0.39
CA ASN A 729 -7.44 23.57 1.45
C ASN A 729 -7.12 25.08 1.38
N ASP A 730 -6.97 25.62 0.17
CA ASP A 730 -6.65 27.05 -0.03
C ASP A 730 -7.85 27.94 0.34
N ASP A 731 -9.06 27.55 -0.06
CA ASP A 731 -10.29 28.26 0.32
C ASP A 731 -10.55 28.20 1.83
N TYR A 732 -10.22 27.06 2.46
CA TYR A 732 -10.30 26.90 3.91
C TYR A 732 -9.30 27.80 4.63
N ASP A 733 -8.07 27.92 4.12
CA ASP A 733 -7.06 28.84 4.63
C ASP A 733 -7.51 30.31 4.49
N GLY A 734 -8.10 30.67 3.34
CA GLY A 734 -8.73 31.96 3.14
C GLY A 734 -9.84 32.23 4.15
N LEU A 735 -10.71 31.24 4.39
CA LEU A 735 -11.78 31.36 5.38
C LEU A 735 -11.25 31.67 6.78
N LEU A 736 -10.24 30.92 7.25
CA LEU A 736 -9.70 31.10 8.61
C LEU A 736 -8.81 32.35 8.78
N THR A 737 -8.23 32.87 7.70
CA THR A 737 -7.34 34.05 7.77
C THR A 737 -8.07 35.38 7.61
N GLU A 738 -9.36 35.37 7.29
CA GLU A 738 -10.16 36.58 7.03
C GLU A 738 -11.47 36.65 7.83
N ASN A 739 -11.75 35.67 8.68
CA ASN A 739 -13.01 35.55 9.41
C ASN A 739 -12.78 35.11 10.87
N VAL A 740 -13.82 35.21 11.68
CA VAL A 740 -13.79 34.85 13.10
C VAL A 740 -14.34 33.44 13.29
N VAL A 741 -13.66 32.61 14.09
CA VAL A 741 -14.11 31.27 14.42
C VAL A 741 -14.99 31.29 15.67
N PHE A 742 -16.07 30.53 15.69
CA PHE A 742 -16.94 30.33 16.85
C PHE A 742 -17.07 28.85 17.19
N LEU A 743 -16.94 28.50 18.46
CA LEU A 743 -17.14 27.15 18.97
C LEU A 743 -17.93 27.16 20.28
N ARG A 744 -18.89 26.24 20.40
CA ARG A 744 -19.39 25.76 21.69
C ARG A 744 -19.04 24.30 21.86
N LEU A 745 -17.96 24.03 22.59
CA LEU A 745 -17.50 22.69 22.97
C LEU A 745 -18.38 22.14 24.09
N ILE A 746 -18.83 20.90 23.90
CA ILE A 746 -19.46 20.09 24.95
C ILE A 746 -18.35 19.41 25.76
N ASP A 747 -17.36 18.84 25.07
CA ASP A 747 -16.17 18.25 25.66
C ASP A 747 -15.05 18.17 24.60
N CYS A 748 -13.79 18.02 24.98
CA CYS A 748 -12.68 17.75 24.06
C CYS A 748 -11.40 17.29 24.78
N SER A 749 -10.49 16.66 24.03
CA SER A 749 -9.09 16.44 24.45
C SER A 749 -8.11 17.23 23.58
N ALA A 750 -8.20 17.07 22.26
CA ALA A 750 -7.63 17.98 21.29
C ALA A 750 -8.72 18.50 20.35
N CYS A 751 -8.60 19.77 19.96
CA CYS A 751 -9.51 20.41 19.02
C CYS A 751 -8.73 20.99 17.86
N ASN A 752 -8.77 20.32 16.69
CA ASN A 752 -8.06 20.75 15.49
C ASN A 752 -8.40 22.20 15.11
N THR A 753 -9.67 22.61 15.22
CA THR A 753 -10.09 23.98 14.95
C THR A 753 -9.35 25.01 15.82
N ILE A 754 -9.11 24.72 17.11
CA ILE A 754 -8.33 25.59 18.01
C ILE A 754 -6.88 25.65 17.55
N ILE A 755 -6.25 24.49 17.30
CA ILE A 755 -4.86 24.37 16.85
C ILE A 755 -4.65 25.12 15.52
N GLU A 756 -5.54 24.90 14.55
CA GLU A 756 -5.53 25.53 13.23
C GLU A 756 -5.72 27.05 13.32
N THR A 757 -6.51 27.53 14.28
CA THR A 757 -6.64 28.97 14.55
C THR A 757 -5.34 29.52 15.13
N ILE A 758 -4.75 28.85 16.12
CA ILE A 758 -3.51 29.29 16.79
C ILE A 758 -2.38 29.48 15.78
N VAL A 759 -2.11 28.49 14.94
CA VAL A 759 -1.00 28.58 13.97
C VAL A 759 -1.20 29.65 12.90
N ARG A 760 -2.46 30.05 12.64
CA ARG A 760 -2.80 31.16 11.74
C ARG A 760 -2.87 32.50 12.45
N ALA A 761 -2.62 32.58 13.76
CA ALA A 761 -2.90 33.78 14.55
C ALA A 761 -4.37 34.27 14.41
N GLY A 762 -5.30 33.35 14.17
CA GLY A 762 -6.72 33.63 13.95
C GLY A 762 -7.45 34.08 15.21
N VAL A 763 -8.67 34.58 15.04
CA VAL A 763 -9.55 34.93 16.17
C VAL A 763 -10.55 33.81 16.39
N ILE A 764 -10.62 33.31 17.63
CA ILE A 764 -11.61 32.29 18.03
C ILE A 764 -12.38 32.71 19.27
N ILE A 765 -13.70 32.55 19.21
CA ILE A 765 -14.62 32.73 20.33
C ILE A 765 -15.08 31.34 20.75
N CYS A 766 -14.76 30.94 21.97
CA CYS A 766 -15.01 29.58 22.47
C CYS A 766 -15.52 29.63 23.90
N ASN A 767 -16.39 28.70 24.31
CA ASN A 767 -16.66 28.57 25.74
C ASN A 767 -15.43 28.04 26.46
N ARG A 768 -15.28 28.40 27.73
CA ARG A 768 -14.14 27.92 28.53
C ARG A 768 -14.27 26.41 28.76
N HIS A 769 -13.25 25.66 28.36
CA HIS A 769 -13.10 24.22 28.56
C HIS A 769 -11.67 23.93 29.01
N PRO A 770 -11.40 23.05 30.00
CA PRO A 770 -10.05 22.80 30.52
C PRO A 770 -9.05 22.44 29.42
N ALA A 771 -9.37 21.44 28.59
CA ALA A 771 -8.51 21.06 27.47
C ALA A 771 -8.34 22.19 26.42
N ALA A 772 -9.33 23.06 26.22
CA ALA A 772 -9.17 24.19 25.31
C ALA A 772 -8.23 25.27 25.88
N ALA A 773 -8.27 25.49 27.20
CA ALA A 773 -7.42 26.43 27.91
C ALA A 773 -5.95 26.01 27.86
N GLU A 774 -5.62 24.71 27.87
CA GLU A 774 -4.24 24.23 27.69
C GLU A 774 -3.61 24.65 26.34
N TYR A 775 -4.45 24.85 25.31
CA TYR A 775 -4.01 25.36 24.02
C TYR A 775 -4.08 26.88 23.92
N LEU A 776 -5.12 27.52 24.44
CA LEU A 776 -5.34 28.97 24.28
C LEU A 776 -4.70 29.83 25.36
N GLU A 777 -4.41 29.28 26.54
CA GLU A 777 -3.83 29.98 27.69
C GLU A 777 -2.64 29.18 28.30
N PRO A 778 -1.65 28.72 27.51
CA PRO A 778 -0.57 27.86 28.03
C PRO A 778 0.26 28.53 29.13
N ASN A 779 0.28 29.87 29.17
CA ASN A 779 0.94 30.69 30.17
C ASN A 779 -0.05 31.62 30.89
N ALA A 780 -1.26 31.13 31.22
CA ALA A 780 -2.32 31.93 31.85
C ALA A 780 -1.84 32.77 33.06
N ALA A 781 -0.87 32.25 33.82
CA ALA A 781 -0.29 32.91 34.99
C ALA A 781 0.47 34.21 34.65
N THR A 782 1.07 34.32 33.46
CA THR A 782 1.85 35.49 33.02
C THR A 782 1.07 36.37 32.05
N ASP A 783 0.34 35.75 31.12
CA ASP A 783 -0.30 36.44 29.99
C ASP A 783 -1.76 36.82 30.28
N GLY A 784 -2.30 36.35 31.41
CA GLY A 784 -3.71 36.47 31.75
C GLY A 784 -4.60 35.54 30.92
N PRO A 785 -5.91 35.56 31.19
CA PRO A 785 -6.88 34.74 30.45
C PRO A 785 -7.02 35.22 29.00
N TYR A 786 -7.26 34.27 28.11
CA TYR A 786 -7.57 34.50 26.71
C TYR A 786 -8.90 35.27 26.59
N PRO A 787 -8.93 36.45 25.94
CA PRO A 787 -10.11 37.32 25.91
C PRO A 787 -11.27 36.81 25.05
N GLY A 788 -11.07 35.73 24.28
CA GLY A 788 -12.10 35.12 23.45
C GLY A 788 -12.90 34.02 24.15
N PHE A 789 -12.63 33.74 25.43
CA PHE A 789 -13.49 32.85 26.21
C PHE A 789 -14.79 33.53 26.64
N TYR A 790 -15.87 32.76 26.64
CA TYR A 790 -17.19 33.18 27.11
C TYR A 790 -17.85 32.11 27.98
N ASP A 791 -18.77 32.53 28.85
CA ASP A 791 -19.61 31.62 29.64
C ASP A 791 -21.06 31.59 29.12
N THR A 792 -21.55 32.72 28.59
CA THR A 792 -22.89 32.82 27.97
C THR A 792 -22.87 33.24 26.49
N LEU A 793 -23.95 32.96 25.75
CA LEU A 793 -24.04 33.32 24.33
C LEU A 793 -24.14 34.84 24.11
N GLU A 794 -24.62 35.58 25.10
CA GLU A 794 -24.66 37.04 25.11
C GLU A 794 -23.24 37.62 25.16
N GLU A 795 -22.37 37.05 25.98
CA GLU A 795 -20.95 37.42 26.02
C GLU A 795 -20.26 37.09 24.69
N ALA A 796 -20.52 35.91 24.14
CA ALA A 796 -19.99 35.53 22.83
C ALA A 796 -20.43 36.52 21.74
N ALA A 797 -21.71 36.93 21.72
CA ALA A 797 -22.23 37.94 20.81
C ALA A 797 -21.55 39.30 21.01
N ALA A 798 -21.34 39.72 22.27
CA ALA A 798 -20.66 40.97 22.60
C ALA A 798 -19.17 40.97 22.17
N ILE A 799 -18.49 39.82 22.24
CA ILE A 799 -17.13 39.67 21.69
C ILE A 799 -17.17 39.74 20.17
N ALA A 800 -18.08 39.00 19.53
CA ALA A 800 -18.24 38.95 18.07
C ALA A 800 -18.60 40.32 17.46
N GLY A 801 -19.29 41.17 18.22
CA GLY A 801 -19.71 42.51 17.79
C GLY A 801 -18.72 43.63 18.06
N SER A 802 -17.53 43.35 18.61
CA SER A 802 -16.55 44.38 19.01
C SER A 802 -15.20 44.21 18.32
N THR A 803 -14.85 45.11 17.39
CA THR A 803 -13.54 45.12 16.72
C THR A 803 -12.38 45.19 17.72
N GLN A 804 -12.53 45.93 18.82
CA GLN A 804 -11.54 46.02 19.89
C GLN A 804 -11.32 44.67 20.58
N ARG A 805 -12.39 43.93 20.92
CA ARG A 805 -12.28 42.61 21.56
C ARG A 805 -11.70 41.57 20.59
N LEU A 806 -12.13 41.57 19.33
CA LEU A 806 -11.55 40.71 18.28
C LEU A 806 -10.06 41.00 18.08
N ALA A 807 -9.65 42.28 18.09
CA ALA A 807 -8.25 42.67 18.03
C ALA A 807 -7.45 42.19 19.26
N ALA A 808 -8.05 42.22 20.46
CA ALA A 808 -7.43 41.69 21.67
C ALA A 808 -7.22 40.18 21.58
N CYS A 809 -8.19 39.43 21.05
CA CYS A 809 -8.04 38.00 20.78
C CYS A 809 -6.91 37.70 19.80
N HIS A 810 -6.87 38.41 18.66
CA HIS A 810 -5.81 38.28 17.67
C HIS A 810 -4.43 38.60 18.26
N ALA A 811 -4.32 39.71 19.02
CA ALA A 811 -3.08 40.13 19.66
C ALA A 811 -2.59 39.11 20.70
N TYR A 812 -3.51 38.47 21.42
CA TYR A 812 -3.17 37.39 22.36
C TYR A 812 -2.61 36.18 21.62
N ILE A 813 -3.37 35.63 20.65
CA ILE A 813 -2.97 34.41 19.92
C ILE A 813 -1.67 34.63 19.14
N SER A 814 -1.45 35.83 18.58
CA SER A 814 -0.22 36.17 17.86
C SER A 814 1.06 36.08 18.71
N ARG A 815 0.94 36.11 20.05
CA ARG A 815 2.08 35.97 20.98
C ARG A 815 2.34 34.52 21.40
N LEU A 816 1.43 33.59 21.12
CA LEU A 816 1.59 32.20 21.51
C LEU A 816 2.74 31.56 20.73
N ASP A 817 3.57 30.78 21.43
CA ASP A 817 4.58 29.96 20.78
C ASP A 817 3.92 28.78 20.05
N THR A 818 3.99 28.82 18.73
CA THR A 818 3.46 27.78 17.85
C THR A 818 4.42 26.61 17.68
N SER A 819 5.69 26.73 18.11
CA SER A 819 6.71 25.70 17.93
C SER A 819 6.36 24.39 18.67
N ARG A 820 5.65 24.49 19.80
CA ARG A 820 5.12 23.35 20.56
C ARG A 820 4.08 22.52 19.80
N LEU A 821 3.46 23.10 18.77
CA LEU A 821 2.47 22.44 17.90
C LEU A 821 3.11 21.89 16.62
N SER A 822 4.44 21.90 16.53
CA SER A 822 5.16 21.35 15.37
C SER A 822 5.30 19.83 15.46
N MET A 823 5.43 19.18 14.30
CA MET A 823 5.79 17.76 14.23
C MET A 823 7.11 17.47 14.98
N HIS A 824 8.07 18.39 14.95
CA HIS A 824 9.35 18.21 15.64
C HIS A 824 9.17 18.11 17.17
N ALA A 825 8.38 19.02 17.75
CA ALA A 825 8.07 19.00 19.18
C ALA A 825 7.32 17.72 19.56
N PHE A 826 6.33 17.31 18.75
CA PHE A 826 5.59 16.07 18.96
C PHE A 826 6.50 14.83 18.96
N LEU A 827 7.33 14.65 17.94
CA LEU A 827 8.20 13.46 17.84
C LEU A 827 9.24 13.44 18.96
N SER A 828 9.77 14.61 19.36
CA SER A 828 10.72 14.70 20.48
C SER A 828 10.05 14.37 21.81
N GLY A 829 8.82 14.85 22.04
CA GLY A 829 8.02 14.50 23.21
C GLY A 829 7.67 13.01 23.25
N PHE A 830 7.31 12.43 22.09
CA PHE A 830 7.04 11.00 21.98
C PHE A 830 8.29 10.15 22.26
N GLU A 831 9.46 10.54 21.76
CA GLU A 831 10.72 9.85 22.07
C GLU A 831 11.06 9.90 23.56
N ALA A 832 10.82 11.04 24.21
CA ALA A 832 11.00 11.16 25.65
C ALA A 832 10.02 10.29 26.46
N ILE A 833 8.81 10.07 25.95
CA ILE A 833 7.85 9.11 26.54
C ILE A 833 8.40 7.69 26.40
N LEU A 834 8.92 7.32 25.22
CA LEU A 834 9.54 5.99 25.03
C LEU A 834 10.71 5.79 25.99
N ASP A 835 11.60 6.78 26.16
CA ASP A 835 12.73 6.73 27.11
C ASP A 835 12.30 6.50 28.57
N ARG A 836 11.10 6.92 28.97
CA ARG A 836 10.61 6.76 30.35
C ARG A 836 9.96 5.40 30.62
N HIS A 837 9.35 4.81 29.59
CA HIS A 837 8.42 3.69 29.75
C HIS A 837 8.89 2.38 29.09
N LEU A 838 10.00 2.42 28.35
CA LEU A 838 10.75 1.27 27.83
C LEU A 838 12.07 1.11 28.57
#